data_AF-R6LZW0-F1
#
_entry.id   AF-R6LZW0-F1
#
_cell.length_a   1.000
_cell.length_b   1.000
_cell.length_c   1.000
_cell.angle_alpha   90.00
_cell.angle_beta   90.00
_cell.angle_gamma   90.00
#
_symmetry.space_group_name_H-M   'P 1'
#
loop_
_entity.id
_entity.type
_entity.pdbx_description
1 polymer ?
#
loop_
_entity_poly.entity_id
_entity_poly.type
_entity_poly.pdbx_seq_one_letter_code
_entity_poly.pdbx_strand_id
1 'polypeptide(L)'
;MAAINIVAILGFVITLLCCNPISSLIREKGKEENSQDKSYLVLLWIIFGAAFVARIIAAAVYKGNDTDMNCFLIWSQNVFDEGISKFYLSDSFHDYPPGYMYILYVVGAIRALFSWTWDSKASIVLTKLPAIIADMFTAYLIFKIASKRLKKSGAAFLSAVYLFCPMVILDSAVWGQTDSVFTVFMVLMCYLITEKKLILSYFVFAIGILIKPQSLFFTPVLICGIIDQVFLEDFNWKKFFKNLVLGVAAILMIGVLMLPFGFSQALNQYTGTLKSYEYASINAYNFWNMLGLNWASQYDKLLGVQYKTWGTIAIVLTVIISIIISLRCKKNAGKYYFIGGFVVTTVFMFAVRMHERYLFPAMVMFLLAFAVRLRKEIYMLYVLVSTVAFYNAAHVLFVYDNTNFNSKAPIPIAISIGLLLTVVFMFYAAAKLYFKPVDDSEEISDIMAQIEKKNQKMQGKMTNNNPIKKSAVLAKMTKKDFIALGIITLVYAVIAFARLGDMNAPKSEYSLVKQGAVTFDMGAEVNVAKLWDFLGYKNNPTYYIEYTNDVNGEWTTLCGQGSEWDAGSVFTWNQKDINVSARYFRISPSAENGEDSILELVFTDADGNLLEPVNAKEYKNLFDEQKLFTGRSTNLNGTYFDEIYHARTAYEMIHHLYCYENTHPPLGKAIMAVGILIFGMCPFGWRFMGTLFGVLMIPIIYNFAKKFFGETWICIVTTLLFTFDFMHFVQTRIATIDVFVTLFIMLSYYFMYCYTKLNFYDTPLKKTFIPLGLCGIAMGLSWASKWTGIYSSAGLCVIFFIQMYKRFREYQYANKNIDGSTDGISHKYISDNFVKMFMKTIGFCCIFFVVIPVIIYTLSYIPFSDGTDRTFITKVIEAQKTMFNYHSALSDTHPYSSKWYQWPIMYKPMWYYSGITADNLREGISAFGNPLVWWAGIPAFVYMLYLIYKDRDKKAIFLTLGYLSQYAPWLIVTRTVFIYHYFPSVPFVAVMLGYSFYKIVQKNPQRKKCVFVYTAAAIVLFAMFYPVLSGYPITISYANILKWFDSWVLVQTW
;
A
#
# COMPACT_ATOMS: atom_id res chain seq x y z
N MET A 1 -0.83 8.36 4.83
CA MET A 1 -1.07 8.42 3.36
C MET A 1 -1.30 7.06 2.67
N ALA A 2 -0.44 6.05 2.80
CA ALA A 2 -0.60 4.77 2.08
C ALA A 2 -1.89 4.00 2.45
N ALA A 3 -2.20 3.85 3.73
CA ALA A 3 -3.46 3.25 4.19
C ALA A 3 -4.71 4.04 3.72
N ILE A 4 -4.60 5.36 3.70
CA ILE A 4 -5.63 6.30 3.22
C ILE A 4 -5.81 6.12 1.69
N ASN A 5 -4.73 6.07 0.91
CA ASN A 5 -4.77 5.79 -0.53
C ASN A 5 -5.29 4.39 -0.86
N ILE A 6 -5.08 3.37 -0.01
CA ILE A 6 -5.67 2.04 -0.18
C ILE A 6 -7.17 2.05 0.08
N VAL A 7 -7.60 2.63 1.20
CA VAL A 7 -9.04 2.74 1.54
C VAL A 7 -9.74 3.59 0.49
N ALA A 8 -9.07 4.62 -0.02
CA ALA A 8 -9.49 5.36 -1.19
C ALA A 8 -9.56 4.52 -2.44
N ILE A 9 -8.46 3.92 -2.89
CA ILE A 9 -8.44 3.16 -4.14
C ILE A 9 -9.38 1.97 -4.06
N LEU A 10 -9.47 1.24 -2.96
CA LEU A 10 -10.46 0.18 -2.76
C LEU A 10 -11.87 0.73 -2.69
N GLY A 11 -12.12 1.81 -1.95
CA GLY A 11 -13.42 2.47 -1.88
C GLY A 11 -13.88 2.99 -3.24
N PHE A 12 -12.97 3.60 -4.00
CA PHE A 12 -13.18 4.10 -5.36
C PHE A 12 -13.30 2.97 -6.36
N VAL A 13 -12.49 1.92 -6.28
CA VAL A 13 -12.62 0.73 -7.11
C VAL A 13 -13.95 0.04 -6.80
N ILE A 14 -14.34 -0.13 -5.55
CA ILE A 14 -15.67 -0.64 -5.19
C ILE A 14 -16.77 0.26 -5.78
N THR A 15 -16.66 1.57 -5.62
CA THR A 15 -17.64 2.54 -6.17
C THR A 15 -17.68 2.51 -7.72
N LEU A 16 -16.53 2.43 -8.40
CA LEU A 16 -16.40 2.30 -9.86
C LEU A 16 -16.93 0.96 -10.37
N LEU A 17 -16.59 -0.15 -9.70
CA LEU A 17 -17.07 -1.49 -10.01
C LEU A 17 -18.61 -1.59 -9.84
N CYS A 18 -19.19 -0.75 -8.98
CA CYS A 18 -20.62 -0.63 -8.74
C CYS A 18 -21.38 0.22 -9.78
N CYS A 19 -20.72 0.76 -10.81
CA CYS A 19 -21.40 1.38 -11.96
C CYS A 19 -22.27 0.39 -12.75
N ASN A 20 -22.06 -0.94 -12.60
CA ASN A 20 -22.56 -1.94 -13.55
C ASN A 20 -23.72 -2.86 -13.10
N PRO A 21 -24.38 -2.68 -11.94
CA PRO A 21 -25.68 -3.29 -11.71
C PRO A 21 -26.75 -2.24 -11.37
N ILE A 22 -26.80 -1.09 -12.07
CA ILE A 22 -27.97 -0.18 -12.03
C ILE A 22 -29.27 -0.98 -12.28
N SER A 23 -29.18 -2.03 -13.11
CA SER A 23 -30.28 -2.94 -13.44
C SER A 23 -30.76 -3.85 -12.30
N SER A 24 -29.94 -4.20 -11.30
CA SER A 24 -30.40 -5.04 -10.17
C SER A 24 -31.05 -4.23 -9.05
N LEU A 25 -30.85 -2.91 -9.05
CA LEU A 25 -31.31 -1.97 -8.02
C LEU A 25 -32.71 -1.42 -8.34
N ILE A 26 -33.10 -1.40 -9.63
CA ILE A 26 -34.38 -0.86 -10.12
C ILE A 26 -35.56 -1.76 -9.72
N ARG A 27 -36.67 -1.14 -9.32
CA ARG A 27 -37.95 -1.80 -9.01
C ARG A 27 -38.68 -2.16 -10.31
N GLU A 28 -39.19 -3.39 -10.45
CA GLU A 28 -40.08 -3.77 -11.55
C GLU A 28 -41.43 -3.04 -11.42
N LYS A 29 -41.92 -2.40 -12.49
CA LYS A 29 -43.23 -1.73 -12.50
C LYS A 29 -44.33 -2.77 -12.23
N GLY A 30 -45.20 -2.51 -11.25
CA GLY A 30 -46.40 -3.33 -10.99
C GLY A 30 -46.25 -4.47 -9.95
N LYS A 31 -45.06 -4.72 -9.38
CA LYS A 31 -44.91 -5.61 -8.21
C LYS A 31 -44.77 -4.80 -6.93
N GLU A 32 -45.74 -4.95 -6.02
CA GLU A 32 -45.54 -4.58 -4.63
C GLU A 32 -44.49 -5.53 -4.02
N GLU A 33 -43.45 -4.96 -3.39
CA GLU A 33 -42.51 -5.77 -2.60
C GLU A 33 -43.31 -6.38 -1.44
N ASN A 34 -43.23 -7.70 -1.30
CA ASN A 34 -43.94 -8.44 -0.28
C ASN A 34 -43.58 -7.86 1.11
N SER A 35 -44.56 -7.28 1.81
CA SER A 35 -44.35 -6.52 3.05
C SER A 35 -43.76 -7.35 4.21
N GLN A 36 -43.68 -8.67 4.03
CA GLN A 36 -43.08 -9.64 4.96
C GLN A 36 -41.55 -9.81 4.83
N ASP A 37 -40.90 -9.36 3.74
CA ASP A 37 -39.44 -9.51 3.59
C ASP A 37 -38.68 -8.48 4.46
N LYS A 38 -38.36 -8.87 5.70
CA LYS A 38 -37.58 -8.06 6.65
C LYS A 38 -36.06 -8.19 6.47
N SER A 39 -35.57 -8.93 5.48
CA SER A 39 -34.13 -9.19 5.29
C SER A 39 -33.32 -7.91 5.05
N TYR A 40 -33.91 -6.90 4.42
CA TYR A 40 -33.26 -5.61 4.19
C TYR A 40 -33.03 -4.82 5.49
N LEU A 41 -33.83 -5.02 6.53
CA LEU A 41 -33.64 -4.35 7.83
C LEU A 41 -32.36 -4.88 8.48
N VAL A 42 -32.16 -6.19 8.47
CA VAL A 42 -30.93 -6.82 8.98
C VAL A 42 -29.71 -6.29 8.21
N LEU A 43 -29.81 -6.21 6.88
CA LEU A 43 -28.74 -5.63 6.05
C LEU A 43 -28.45 -4.16 6.42
N LEU A 44 -29.50 -3.34 6.63
CA LEU A 44 -29.35 -1.94 7.03
C LEU A 44 -28.67 -1.83 8.40
N TRP A 45 -29.09 -2.62 9.40
CA TRP A 45 -28.48 -2.66 10.73
C TRP A 45 -27.01 -3.08 10.69
N ILE A 46 -26.66 -4.08 9.88
CA ILE A 46 -25.27 -4.50 9.69
C ILE A 46 -24.44 -3.38 9.07
N ILE A 47 -24.95 -2.73 8.01
CA ILE A 47 -24.26 -1.63 7.32
C ILE A 47 -24.02 -0.46 8.27
N PHE A 48 -25.06 0.01 8.96
CA PHE A 48 -24.97 1.15 9.88
C PHE A 48 -24.11 0.81 11.11
N GLY A 49 -24.29 -0.38 11.69
CA GLY A 49 -23.49 -0.84 12.82
C GLY A 49 -22.00 -0.94 12.47
N ALA A 50 -21.66 -1.58 11.34
CA ALA A 50 -20.28 -1.66 10.87
C ALA A 50 -19.68 -0.29 10.57
N ALA A 51 -20.44 0.60 9.92
CA ALA A 51 -19.98 1.95 9.59
C ALA A 51 -19.77 2.84 10.82
N PHE A 52 -20.62 2.69 11.84
CA PHE A 52 -20.49 3.40 13.11
C PHE A 52 -19.27 2.90 13.90
N VAL A 53 -19.14 1.58 14.07
CA VAL A 53 -17.97 0.97 14.75
C VAL A 53 -16.66 1.37 14.07
N ALA A 54 -16.60 1.31 12.74
CA ALA A 54 -15.41 1.73 11.99
C ALA A 54 -15.03 3.19 12.26
N ARG A 55 -16.02 4.11 12.34
CA ARG A 55 -15.78 5.52 12.66
C ARG A 55 -15.35 5.75 14.10
N ILE A 56 -15.95 5.04 15.07
CA ILE A 56 -15.53 5.15 16.47
C ILE A 56 -14.09 4.66 16.65
N ILE A 57 -13.72 3.54 16.01
CA ILE A 57 -12.33 3.07 15.99
C ILE A 57 -11.42 4.12 15.35
N ALA A 58 -11.79 4.65 14.17
CA ALA A 58 -10.98 5.66 13.50
C ALA A 58 -10.82 6.94 14.34
N ALA A 59 -11.88 7.41 14.98
CA ALA A 59 -11.87 8.59 15.86
C ALA A 59 -11.00 8.37 17.11
N ALA A 60 -10.93 7.14 17.64
CA ALA A 60 -10.10 6.80 18.78
C ALA A 60 -8.61 6.62 18.42
N VAL A 61 -8.32 6.21 17.18
CA VAL A 61 -6.96 5.98 16.67
C VAL A 61 -6.31 7.29 16.21
N TYR A 62 -7.07 8.18 15.56
CA TYR A 62 -6.55 9.43 15.01
C TYR A 62 -7.07 10.63 15.81
N LYS A 63 -6.15 11.46 16.34
CA LYS A 63 -6.52 12.73 17.00
C LYS A 63 -7.21 13.67 16.01
N GLY A 64 -6.67 13.82 14.80
CA GLY A 64 -7.20 14.68 13.74
C GLY A 64 -6.25 15.80 13.36
N ASN A 65 -6.76 16.82 12.67
CA ASN A 65 -5.98 18.03 12.42
C ASN A 65 -5.77 18.76 13.75
N ASP A 66 -4.51 19.04 14.11
CA ASP A 66 -4.18 19.57 15.44
C ASP A 66 -4.83 20.93 15.71
N THR A 67 -4.81 21.84 14.74
CA THR A 67 -5.40 23.18 14.89
C THR A 67 -6.91 23.08 15.10
N ASP A 68 -7.61 22.42 14.18
CA ASP A 68 -9.07 22.32 14.22
C ASP A 68 -9.56 21.58 15.50
N MET A 69 -8.92 20.46 15.83
CA MET A 69 -9.32 19.65 16.99
C MET A 69 -9.07 20.37 18.31
N ASN A 70 -7.93 21.05 18.45
CA ASN A 70 -7.67 21.84 19.65
C ASN A 70 -8.69 22.98 19.78
N CYS A 71 -9.04 23.66 18.68
CA CYS A 71 -10.10 24.67 18.66
C CYS A 71 -11.44 24.09 19.16
N PHE A 72 -11.93 22.99 18.60
CA PHE A 72 -13.21 22.42 19.04
C PHE A 72 -13.21 21.95 20.49
N LEU A 73 -12.10 21.36 20.95
CA LEU A 73 -11.96 20.92 22.34
C LEU A 73 -12.02 22.11 23.31
N ILE A 74 -11.29 23.19 23.03
CA ILE A 74 -11.27 24.41 23.83
C ILE A 74 -12.63 25.11 23.77
N TRP A 75 -13.19 25.30 22.57
CA TRP A 75 -14.48 25.98 22.43
C TRP A 75 -15.61 25.26 23.15
N SER A 76 -15.65 23.91 23.09
CA SER A 76 -16.64 23.12 23.84
C SER A 76 -16.51 23.26 25.34
N GLN A 77 -15.29 23.49 25.85
CA GLN A 77 -15.07 23.72 27.26
C GLN A 77 -15.48 25.16 27.64
N ASN A 78 -14.94 26.17 26.95
CA ASN A 78 -15.20 27.58 27.26
C ASN A 78 -16.69 27.91 27.17
N VAL A 79 -17.40 27.44 26.14
CA VAL A 79 -18.84 27.72 25.98
C VAL A 79 -19.67 27.11 27.12
N PHE A 80 -19.20 26.01 27.71
CA PHE A 80 -19.87 25.34 28.83
C PHE A 80 -19.50 25.97 30.18
N ASP A 81 -18.21 26.17 30.44
CA ASP A 81 -17.69 26.66 31.73
C ASP A 81 -17.97 28.15 31.96
N GLU A 82 -17.75 28.99 30.93
CA GLU A 82 -17.94 30.45 31.04
C GLU A 82 -19.38 30.89 30.72
N GLY A 83 -20.14 30.00 30.07
CA GLY A 83 -21.49 30.23 29.62
C GLY A 83 -21.60 30.84 28.22
N ILE A 84 -22.70 30.53 27.54
CA ILE A 84 -22.99 30.89 26.14
C ILE A 84 -22.88 32.41 25.87
N SER A 85 -23.28 33.26 26.83
CA SER A 85 -23.31 34.72 26.65
C SER A 85 -21.94 35.38 26.67
N LYS A 86 -20.91 34.72 27.22
CA LYS A 86 -19.54 35.25 27.30
C LYS A 86 -18.62 34.75 26.20
N PHE A 87 -19.03 33.72 25.46
CA PHE A 87 -18.16 33.02 24.51
C PHE A 87 -17.47 33.95 23.49
N TYR A 88 -18.21 34.83 22.83
CA TYR A 88 -17.66 35.80 21.86
C TYR A 88 -17.11 37.09 22.48
N LEU A 89 -17.10 37.20 23.82
CA LEU A 89 -16.44 38.28 24.53
C LEU A 89 -15.01 37.90 24.95
N SER A 90 -14.65 36.62 24.84
CA SER A 90 -13.31 36.14 25.17
C SER A 90 -12.29 36.52 24.08
N ASP A 91 -11.04 36.76 24.46
CA ASP A 91 -9.93 37.03 23.53
C ASP A 91 -9.46 35.76 22.76
N SER A 92 -10.13 34.62 22.97
CA SER A 92 -9.79 33.36 22.32
C SER A 92 -10.20 33.37 20.85
N PHE A 93 -9.36 32.80 19.98
CA PHE A 93 -9.70 32.69 18.55
C PHE A 93 -10.99 31.89 18.35
N HIS A 94 -11.94 32.44 17.61
CA HIS A 94 -13.18 31.79 17.22
C HIS A 94 -13.55 32.17 15.78
N ASP A 95 -13.83 31.17 14.93
CA ASP A 95 -14.22 31.38 13.52
C ASP A 95 -15.53 30.66 13.12
N TYR A 96 -16.22 30.01 14.08
CA TYR A 96 -17.53 29.39 13.87
C TYR A 96 -18.69 30.25 14.36
N PRO A 97 -19.88 30.16 13.73
CA PRO A 97 -21.06 30.86 14.21
C PRO A 97 -21.81 30.15 15.37
N PRO A 98 -22.80 30.83 16.00
CA PRO A 98 -23.54 30.36 17.18
C PRO A 98 -24.19 28.97 17.07
N GLY A 99 -24.66 28.57 15.88
CA GLY A 99 -25.40 27.32 15.72
C GLY A 99 -24.55 26.09 16.07
N TYR A 100 -23.27 26.09 15.71
CA TYR A 100 -22.36 25.00 16.08
C TYR A 100 -21.93 25.07 17.54
N MET A 101 -21.91 26.27 18.15
CA MET A 101 -21.58 26.44 19.56
C MET A 101 -22.62 25.81 20.50
N TYR A 102 -23.90 25.77 20.10
CA TYR A 102 -24.90 24.98 20.85
C TYR A 102 -24.59 23.48 20.88
N ILE A 103 -24.05 22.94 19.78
CA ILE A 103 -23.62 21.53 19.72
C ILE A 103 -22.41 21.31 20.63
N LEU A 104 -21.44 22.23 20.59
CA LEU A 104 -20.25 22.17 21.44
C LEU A 104 -20.58 22.36 22.92
N TYR A 105 -21.61 23.13 23.27
CA TYR A 105 -22.10 23.24 24.64
C TYR A 105 -22.56 21.87 25.18
N VAL A 106 -23.30 21.10 24.37
CA VAL A 106 -23.72 19.74 24.76
C VAL A 106 -22.50 18.80 24.89
N VAL A 107 -21.51 18.93 24.00
CA VAL A 107 -20.25 18.18 24.10
C VAL A 107 -19.51 18.51 25.41
N GLY A 108 -19.40 19.80 25.76
CA GLY A 108 -18.82 20.27 27.03
C GLY A 108 -19.57 19.72 28.24
N ALA A 109 -20.90 19.78 28.22
CA ALA A 109 -21.75 19.26 29.29
C ALA A 109 -21.56 17.74 29.52
N ILE A 110 -21.49 16.95 28.44
CA ILE A 110 -21.24 15.50 28.55
C ILE A 110 -19.83 15.25 29.09
N ARG A 111 -18.82 16.01 28.65
CA ARG A 111 -17.45 15.88 29.15
C ARG A 111 -17.37 16.16 30.64
N ALA A 112 -18.03 17.23 31.10
CA ALA A 112 -18.12 17.59 32.52
C ALA A 112 -18.85 16.51 33.33
N LEU A 113 -19.97 15.96 32.81
CA LEU A 113 -20.74 14.90 33.46
C LEU A 113 -19.89 13.66 33.79
N PHE A 114 -18.97 13.28 32.89
CA PHE A 114 -18.09 12.13 33.10
C PHE A 114 -16.71 12.48 33.68
N SER A 115 -16.47 13.76 33.99
CA SER A 115 -15.18 14.26 34.50
C SER A 115 -13.98 13.84 33.63
N TRP A 116 -14.18 13.81 32.30
CA TRP A 116 -13.10 13.43 31.38
C TRP A 116 -12.10 14.55 31.20
N THR A 117 -10.80 14.21 31.16
CA THR A 117 -9.76 15.19 30.81
C THR A 117 -9.98 15.69 29.38
N TRP A 118 -9.62 16.95 29.15
CA TRP A 118 -9.92 17.67 27.90
C TRP A 118 -9.31 16.98 26.66
N ASP A 119 -8.16 16.35 26.79
CA ASP A 119 -7.42 15.67 25.71
C ASP A 119 -7.54 14.13 25.72
N SER A 120 -8.34 13.56 26.63
CA SER A 120 -8.53 12.11 26.69
C SER A 120 -9.07 11.55 25.37
N LYS A 121 -8.78 10.27 25.09
CA LYS A 121 -9.36 9.57 23.92
C LYS A 121 -10.88 9.64 23.89
N ALA A 122 -11.53 9.59 25.06
CA ALA A 122 -12.98 9.74 25.18
C ALA A 122 -13.44 11.14 24.77
N SER A 123 -12.77 12.21 25.22
CA SER A 123 -13.05 13.60 24.82
C SER A 123 -12.84 13.84 23.33
N ILE A 124 -11.79 13.26 22.73
CA ILE A 124 -11.54 13.34 21.29
C ILE A 124 -12.69 12.69 20.51
N VAL A 125 -13.05 11.45 20.86
CA VAL A 125 -14.15 10.73 20.21
C VAL A 125 -15.48 11.47 20.38
N LEU A 126 -15.77 11.98 21.59
CA LEU A 126 -16.97 12.74 21.88
C LEU A 126 -17.08 14.01 21.02
N THR A 127 -15.97 14.72 20.81
CA THR A 127 -15.92 15.95 20.01
C THR A 127 -16.20 15.67 18.54
N LYS A 128 -15.79 14.51 18.03
CA LYS A 128 -16.07 14.07 16.64
C LYS A 128 -17.46 13.46 16.45
N LEU A 129 -18.11 13.07 17.54
CA LEU A 129 -19.39 12.34 17.51
C LEU A 129 -20.52 13.08 16.78
N PRO A 130 -20.69 14.43 16.90
CA PRO A 130 -21.72 15.14 16.14
C PRO A 130 -21.59 14.98 14.63
N ALA A 131 -20.37 15.03 14.08
CA ALA A 131 -20.12 14.82 12.66
C ALA A 131 -20.39 13.36 12.23
N ILE A 132 -19.99 12.39 13.07
CA ILE A 132 -20.26 10.96 12.86
C ILE A 132 -21.78 10.70 12.84
N ILE A 133 -22.54 11.28 13.76
CA ILE A 133 -24.01 11.16 13.80
C ILE A 133 -24.63 11.79 12.55
N ALA A 134 -24.12 12.94 12.12
CA ALA A 134 -24.58 13.61 10.90
C ALA A 134 -24.35 12.74 9.65
N ASP A 135 -23.24 12.01 9.57
CA ASP A 135 -23.02 11.03 8.49
C ASP A 135 -24.05 9.91 8.53
N MET A 136 -24.32 9.33 9.70
CA MET A 136 -25.30 8.25 9.84
C MET A 136 -26.68 8.74 9.41
N PHE A 137 -27.06 9.95 9.82
CA PHE A 137 -28.34 10.52 9.46
C PHE A 137 -28.43 10.86 7.96
N THR A 138 -27.36 11.37 7.35
CA THR A 138 -27.27 11.58 5.90
C THR A 138 -27.48 10.27 5.14
N ALA A 139 -26.83 9.18 5.58
CA ALA A 139 -26.99 7.86 5.00
C ALA A 139 -28.43 7.35 5.11
N TYR A 140 -29.11 7.64 6.22
CA TYR A 140 -30.53 7.31 6.40
C TYR A 140 -31.43 8.12 5.46
N LEU A 141 -31.15 9.42 5.25
CA LEU A 141 -31.86 10.23 4.27
C LEU A 141 -31.64 9.69 2.85
N ILE A 142 -30.42 9.28 2.49
CA ILE A 142 -30.14 8.60 1.22
C ILE A 142 -31.00 7.34 1.08
N PHE A 143 -31.05 6.48 2.10
CA PHE A 143 -31.89 5.28 2.10
C PHE A 143 -33.36 5.62 1.86
N LYS A 144 -33.87 6.62 2.58
CA LYS A 144 -35.27 7.05 2.52
C LYS A 144 -35.64 7.60 1.15
N ILE A 145 -34.77 8.42 0.55
CA ILE A 145 -34.97 9.02 -0.77
C ILE A 145 -34.87 7.94 -1.86
N ALA A 146 -33.81 7.12 -1.81
CA ALA A 146 -33.57 6.05 -2.78
C ALA A 146 -34.70 5.00 -2.78
N SER A 147 -35.24 4.67 -1.59
CA SER A 147 -36.36 3.71 -1.42
C SER A 147 -37.63 4.08 -2.18
N LYS A 148 -37.78 5.33 -2.64
CA LYS A 148 -38.95 5.75 -3.42
C LYS A 148 -38.90 5.27 -4.87
N ARG A 149 -37.70 5.01 -5.40
CA ARG A 149 -37.48 4.61 -6.81
C ARG A 149 -36.74 3.27 -6.96
N LEU A 150 -35.95 2.87 -5.96
CA LEU A 150 -35.18 1.63 -5.92
C LEU A 150 -35.80 0.58 -5.00
N LYS A 151 -35.41 -0.69 -5.19
CA LYS A 151 -35.64 -1.77 -4.21
C LYS A 151 -35.00 -1.40 -2.87
N LYS A 152 -35.55 -1.89 -1.75
CA LYS A 152 -34.98 -1.62 -0.41
C LYS A 152 -33.52 -2.05 -0.27
N SER A 153 -33.15 -3.17 -0.87
CA SER A 153 -31.75 -3.64 -0.93
C SER A 153 -30.86 -2.68 -1.73
N GLY A 154 -31.37 -2.08 -2.80
CA GLY A 154 -30.63 -1.10 -3.59
C GLY A 154 -30.50 0.26 -2.92
N ALA A 155 -31.52 0.69 -2.18
CA ALA A 155 -31.44 1.86 -1.32
C ALA A 155 -30.40 1.67 -0.20
N ALA A 156 -30.41 0.50 0.47
CA ALA A 156 -29.41 0.17 1.50
C ALA A 156 -27.99 0.16 0.93
N PHE A 157 -27.83 -0.32 -0.30
CA PHE A 157 -26.56 -0.27 -1.01
C PHE A 157 -26.07 1.17 -1.24
N LEU A 158 -26.91 2.11 -1.67
CA LEU A 158 -26.50 3.52 -1.84
C LEU A 158 -26.10 4.18 -0.50
N SER A 159 -26.77 3.83 0.60
CA SER A 159 -26.34 4.25 1.93
C SER A 159 -24.96 3.69 2.29
N ALA A 160 -24.69 2.42 1.97
CA ALA A 160 -23.35 1.85 2.16
C ALA A 160 -22.29 2.57 1.32
N VAL A 161 -22.60 2.92 0.07
CA VAL A 161 -21.69 3.69 -0.81
C VAL A 161 -21.28 5.02 -0.19
N TYR A 162 -22.19 5.72 0.49
CA TYR A 162 -21.85 6.93 1.25
C TYR A 162 -21.10 6.62 2.55
N LEU A 163 -21.60 5.68 3.35
CA LEU A 163 -21.03 5.36 4.67
C LEU A 163 -19.60 4.82 4.60
N PHE A 164 -19.25 4.09 3.55
CA PHE A 164 -17.90 3.59 3.32
C PHE A 164 -17.11 4.45 2.34
N CYS A 165 -17.61 5.64 2.00
CA CYS A 165 -16.87 6.61 1.21
C CYS A 165 -15.63 7.09 2.01
N PRO A 166 -14.42 6.99 1.45
CA PRO A 166 -13.17 7.38 2.09
C PRO A 166 -13.17 8.85 2.54
N MET A 167 -13.71 9.77 1.73
CA MET A 167 -13.81 11.19 2.09
C MET A 167 -14.72 11.42 3.30
N VAL A 168 -15.82 10.66 3.41
CA VAL A 168 -16.77 10.79 4.51
C VAL A 168 -16.13 10.35 5.84
N ILE A 169 -15.41 9.23 5.83
CA ILE A 169 -14.67 8.76 7.02
C ILE A 169 -13.52 9.71 7.35
N LEU A 170 -12.82 10.22 6.32
CA LEU A 170 -11.70 11.13 6.48
C LEU A 170 -12.13 12.42 7.18
N ASP A 171 -13.21 13.04 6.74
CA ASP A 171 -13.68 14.32 7.28
C ASP A 171 -14.15 14.19 8.74
N SER A 172 -15.12 13.32 9.00
CA SER A 172 -15.77 13.26 10.32
C SER A 172 -14.94 12.55 11.39
N ALA A 173 -14.42 11.36 11.09
CA ALA A 173 -13.78 10.51 12.10
C ALA A 173 -12.25 10.70 12.17
N VAL A 174 -11.59 10.85 11.02
CA VAL A 174 -10.12 10.93 11.00
C VAL A 174 -9.65 12.36 11.25
N TRP A 175 -10.10 13.33 10.46
CA TRP A 175 -9.80 14.76 10.60
C TRP A 175 -10.47 15.36 11.82
N GLY A 176 -11.75 15.03 12.04
CA GLY A 176 -12.58 15.59 13.12
C GLY A 176 -13.31 16.86 12.73
N GLN A 177 -13.58 17.01 11.44
CA GLN A 177 -14.20 18.20 10.88
C GLN A 177 -15.72 18.06 10.79
N THR A 178 -16.40 19.20 10.57
CA THR A 178 -17.84 19.35 10.84
C THR A 178 -18.67 19.53 9.58
N ASP A 179 -18.09 19.31 8.40
CA ASP A 179 -18.76 19.52 7.11
C ASP A 179 -19.98 18.60 6.93
N SER A 180 -19.97 17.40 7.53
CA SER A 180 -21.14 16.51 7.59
C SER A 180 -22.34 17.16 8.29
N VAL A 181 -22.13 18.01 9.31
CA VAL A 181 -23.19 18.55 10.16
C VAL A 181 -24.11 19.48 9.38
N PHE A 182 -23.57 20.49 8.70
CA PHE A 182 -24.41 21.39 7.88
C PHE A 182 -24.92 20.70 6.61
N THR A 183 -24.16 19.74 6.06
CA THR A 183 -24.56 18.97 4.88
C THR A 183 -25.87 18.22 5.10
N VAL A 184 -26.11 17.66 6.30
CA VAL A 184 -27.40 17.05 6.67
C VAL A 184 -28.56 18.01 6.45
N PHE A 185 -28.44 19.26 6.89
CA PHE A 185 -29.49 20.25 6.75
C PHE A 185 -29.70 20.65 5.28
N MET A 186 -28.64 20.73 4.48
CA MET A 186 -28.76 20.98 3.04
C MET A 186 -29.45 19.82 2.31
N VAL A 187 -29.12 18.57 2.67
CA VAL A 187 -29.82 17.38 2.15
C VAL A 187 -31.28 17.38 2.56
N LEU A 188 -31.58 17.69 3.81
CA LEU A 188 -32.94 17.76 4.33
C LEU A 188 -33.75 18.89 3.67
N MET A 189 -33.14 20.04 3.41
CA MET A 189 -33.74 21.13 2.65
C MET A 189 -34.13 20.65 1.24
N CYS A 190 -33.20 20.08 0.48
CA CYS A 190 -33.47 19.54 -0.86
C CYS A 190 -34.56 18.45 -0.84
N TYR A 191 -34.55 17.60 0.18
CA TYR A 191 -35.60 16.61 0.41
C TYR A 191 -36.97 17.24 0.64
N LEU A 192 -37.07 18.23 1.53
CA LEU A 192 -38.33 18.92 1.82
C LEU A 192 -38.88 19.67 0.61
N ILE A 193 -38.01 20.31 -0.19
CA ILE A 193 -38.40 20.91 -1.47
C ILE A 193 -38.96 19.83 -2.40
N THR A 194 -38.27 18.70 -2.55
CA THR A 194 -38.74 17.55 -3.36
C THR A 194 -40.11 17.03 -2.91
N GLU A 195 -40.37 17.01 -1.60
CA GLU A 195 -41.63 16.57 -0.99
C GLU A 195 -42.74 17.65 -0.98
N LYS A 196 -42.53 18.78 -1.66
CA LYS A 196 -43.46 19.92 -1.70
C LYS A 196 -43.74 20.53 -0.32
N LYS A 197 -42.78 20.41 0.60
CA LYS A 197 -42.81 20.99 1.96
C LYS A 197 -41.90 22.22 2.05
N LEU A 198 -42.09 23.16 1.12
CA LEU A 198 -41.21 24.32 0.93
C LEU A 198 -41.06 25.18 2.19
N ILE A 199 -42.13 25.44 2.94
CA ILE A 199 -42.07 26.25 4.17
C ILE A 199 -41.09 25.66 5.19
N LEU A 200 -41.12 24.34 5.43
CA LEU A 200 -40.20 23.69 6.35
C LEU A 200 -38.75 23.79 5.86
N SER A 201 -38.55 23.82 4.54
CA SER A 201 -37.22 23.97 3.96
C SER A 201 -36.58 25.33 4.29
N TYR A 202 -37.37 26.41 4.46
CA TYR A 202 -36.85 27.72 4.89
C TYR A 202 -36.22 27.65 6.28
N PHE A 203 -36.89 27.02 7.25
CA PHE A 203 -36.39 26.89 8.61
C PHE A 203 -35.18 25.94 8.69
N VAL A 204 -35.21 24.84 7.94
CA VAL A 204 -34.05 23.93 7.84
C VAL A 204 -32.85 24.62 7.21
N PHE A 205 -33.06 25.43 6.17
CA PHE A 205 -32.01 26.23 5.56
C PHE A 205 -31.42 27.27 6.52
N ALA A 206 -32.29 27.95 7.29
CA ALA A 206 -31.89 28.89 8.32
C ALA A 206 -31.03 28.23 9.42
N ILE A 207 -31.37 26.99 9.85
CA ILE A 207 -30.52 26.21 10.77
C ILE A 207 -29.17 25.86 10.13
N GLY A 208 -29.15 25.53 8.84
CA GLY A 208 -27.90 25.30 8.11
C GLY A 208 -26.99 26.53 8.11
N ILE A 209 -27.54 27.72 7.82
CA ILE A 209 -26.81 28.99 7.91
C ILE A 209 -26.29 29.22 9.33
N LEU A 210 -27.11 28.89 10.35
CA LEU A 210 -26.73 29.02 11.75
C LEU A 210 -25.47 28.21 12.12
N ILE A 211 -25.31 27.05 11.50
CA ILE A 211 -24.19 26.14 11.75
C ILE A 211 -22.96 26.55 10.94
N LYS A 212 -23.14 26.84 9.65
CA LYS A 212 -22.04 27.21 8.74
C LYS A 212 -22.53 28.19 7.65
N PRO A 213 -21.85 29.32 7.43
CA PRO A 213 -22.21 30.26 6.37
C PRO A 213 -22.11 29.65 4.96
N GLN A 214 -21.31 28.60 4.77
CA GLN A 214 -21.17 27.84 3.53
C GLN A 214 -22.51 27.28 3.02
N SER A 215 -23.51 27.13 3.91
CA SER A 215 -24.89 26.80 3.52
C SER A 215 -25.46 27.76 2.47
N LEU A 216 -25.02 29.02 2.44
CA LEU A 216 -25.45 30.02 1.44
C LEU A 216 -25.16 29.63 -0.01
N PHE A 217 -24.22 28.71 -0.26
CA PHE A 217 -24.02 28.15 -1.60
C PHE A 217 -25.26 27.43 -2.13
N PHE A 218 -26.17 27.00 -1.27
CA PHE A 218 -27.42 26.33 -1.65
C PHE A 218 -28.60 27.29 -1.85
N THR A 219 -28.43 28.60 -1.64
CA THR A 219 -29.47 29.61 -1.93
C THR A 219 -30.07 29.46 -3.34
N PRO A 220 -29.30 29.21 -4.42
CA PRO A 220 -29.88 28.99 -5.75
C PRO A 220 -30.83 27.80 -5.82
N VAL A 221 -30.59 26.73 -5.05
CA VAL A 221 -31.48 25.56 -4.98
C VAL A 221 -32.81 25.94 -4.33
N LEU A 222 -32.76 26.71 -3.24
CA LEU A 222 -33.96 27.19 -2.55
C LEU A 222 -34.78 28.13 -3.45
N ILE A 223 -34.11 29.07 -4.13
CA ILE A 223 -34.74 29.97 -5.11
C ILE A 223 -35.42 29.17 -6.22
N CYS A 224 -34.76 28.14 -6.76
CA CYS A 224 -35.37 27.26 -7.76
C CYS A 224 -36.64 26.58 -7.22
N GLY A 225 -36.62 26.08 -5.98
CA GLY A 225 -37.79 25.50 -5.33
C GLY A 225 -38.94 26.50 -5.14
N ILE A 226 -38.63 27.75 -4.80
CA ILE A 226 -39.61 28.85 -4.69
C ILE A 226 -40.21 29.17 -6.06
N ILE A 227 -39.36 29.34 -7.09
CA ILE A 227 -39.80 29.61 -8.46
C ILE A 227 -40.75 28.51 -8.93
N ASP A 228 -40.35 27.25 -8.79
CA ASP A 228 -41.15 26.11 -9.22
C ASP A 228 -42.50 26.06 -8.48
N GLN A 229 -42.48 26.05 -7.14
CA GLN A 229 -43.68 25.73 -6.35
C GLN A 229 -44.57 26.93 -6.03
N VAL A 230 -44.04 28.16 -6.00
CA VAL A 230 -44.83 29.36 -5.69
C VAL A 230 -45.27 30.06 -6.97
N PHE A 231 -44.41 30.13 -7.99
CA PHE A 231 -44.67 30.92 -9.20
C PHE A 231 -45.09 30.09 -10.41
N LEU A 232 -44.50 28.92 -10.65
CA LEU A 232 -44.72 28.17 -11.90
C LEU A 232 -45.81 27.10 -11.83
N GLU A 233 -46.04 26.47 -10.67
CA GLU A 233 -47.01 25.36 -10.55
C GLU A 233 -48.47 25.83 -10.44
N ASP A 234 -48.80 26.67 -9.46
CA ASP A 234 -50.17 27.06 -9.07
C ASP A 234 -50.17 28.40 -8.31
N PHE A 235 -49.73 29.48 -8.98
CA PHE A 235 -49.58 30.79 -8.33
C PHE A 235 -50.88 31.31 -7.70
N ASN A 236 -50.80 31.75 -6.44
CA ASN A 236 -51.89 32.38 -5.69
C ASN A 236 -51.31 33.40 -4.70
N TRP A 237 -51.88 34.61 -4.64
CA TRP A 237 -51.47 35.67 -3.71
C TRP A 237 -51.42 35.22 -2.24
N LYS A 238 -52.38 34.42 -1.77
CA LYS A 238 -52.39 33.89 -0.40
C LYS A 238 -51.20 32.96 -0.15
N LYS A 239 -50.86 32.13 -1.15
CA LYS A 239 -49.70 31.23 -1.10
C LYS A 239 -48.38 32.01 -1.15
N PHE A 240 -48.31 33.04 -1.99
CA PHE A 240 -47.17 33.96 -2.09
C PHE A 240 -46.90 34.64 -0.74
N PHE A 241 -47.89 35.35 -0.19
CA PHE A 241 -47.73 36.05 1.10
C PHE A 241 -47.44 35.09 2.26
N LYS A 242 -48.06 33.89 2.28
CA LYS A 242 -47.73 32.86 3.28
C LYS A 242 -46.25 32.46 3.22
N ASN A 243 -45.72 32.23 2.01
CA ASN A 243 -44.31 31.89 1.83
C ASN A 243 -43.38 33.06 2.17
N LEU A 244 -43.75 34.29 1.82
CA LEU A 244 -43.00 35.49 2.16
C LEU A 244 -42.90 35.68 3.67
N VAL A 245 -44.04 35.68 4.38
CA VAL A 245 -44.08 35.85 5.84
C VAL A 245 -43.31 34.75 6.56
N LEU A 246 -43.47 33.49 6.16
CA LEU A 246 -42.77 32.38 6.81
C LEU A 246 -41.29 32.31 6.42
N GLY A 247 -40.90 32.79 5.23
CA GLY A 247 -39.51 32.99 4.86
C GLY A 247 -38.84 34.07 5.72
N VAL A 248 -39.51 35.20 5.92
CA VAL A 248 -39.05 36.25 6.86
C VAL A 248 -38.98 35.71 8.29
N ALA A 249 -39.96 34.93 8.73
CA ALA A 249 -39.93 34.28 10.05
C ALA A 249 -38.72 33.34 10.22
N ALA A 250 -38.34 32.60 9.18
CA ALA A 250 -37.13 31.77 9.21
C ALA A 250 -35.84 32.59 9.32
N ILE A 251 -35.78 33.78 8.71
CA ILE A 251 -34.66 34.72 8.87
C ILE A 251 -34.65 35.32 10.29
N LEU A 252 -35.80 35.73 10.81
CA LEU A 252 -35.93 36.25 12.18
C LEU A 252 -35.53 35.20 13.22
N MET A 253 -35.82 33.91 12.97
CA MET A 253 -35.38 32.80 13.82
C MET A 253 -33.85 32.76 13.97
N ILE A 254 -33.08 33.07 12.91
CA ILE A 254 -31.62 33.18 13.00
C ILE A 254 -31.24 34.25 14.03
N GLY A 255 -31.87 35.43 13.95
CA GLY A 255 -31.64 36.53 14.89
C GLY A 255 -32.03 36.18 16.34
N VAL A 256 -33.16 35.50 16.54
CA VAL A 256 -33.59 35.04 17.88
C VAL A 256 -32.59 34.05 18.47
N LEU A 257 -32.08 33.10 17.67
CA LEU A 257 -31.09 32.11 18.11
C LEU A 257 -29.68 32.71 18.30
N MET A 258 -29.45 33.95 17.89
CA MET A 258 -28.23 34.69 18.23
C MET A 258 -28.32 35.40 19.59
N LEU A 259 -29.53 35.68 20.11
CA LEU A 259 -29.72 36.48 21.32
C LEU A 259 -28.93 35.95 22.54
N PRO A 260 -28.86 34.63 22.81
CA PRO A 260 -28.13 34.12 23.97
C PRO A 260 -26.62 34.41 23.94
N PHE A 261 -26.05 34.64 22.74
CA PHE A 261 -24.64 34.95 22.53
C PHE A 261 -24.34 36.46 22.49
N GLY A 262 -25.36 37.30 22.65
CA GLY A 262 -25.29 38.73 22.35
C GLY A 262 -25.46 38.98 20.84
N PHE A 263 -26.55 39.64 20.45
CA PHE A 263 -26.91 39.81 19.04
C PHE A 263 -25.81 40.51 18.22
N SER A 264 -25.24 41.59 18.76
CA SER A 264 -24.19 42.36 18.08
C SER A 264 -22.92 41.54 17.89
N GLN A 265 -22.49 40.83 18.93
CA GLN A 265 -21.30 39.97 18.94
C GLN A 265 -21.47 38.81 17.97
N ALA A 266 -22.59 38.10 18.05
CA ALA A 266 -22.91 37.02 17.15
C ALA A 266 -23.00 37.48 15.69
N LEU A 267 -23.62 38.63 15.41
CA LEU A 267 -23.69 39.19 14.06
C LEU A 267 -22.30 39.57 13.53
N ASN A 268 -21.48 40.22 14.36
CA ASN A 268 -20.09 40.54 14.01
C ASN A 268 -19.31 39.28 13.68
N GLN A 269 -19.49 38.19 14.43
CA GLN A 269 -18.86 36.91 14.15
C GLN A 269 -19.20 36.38 12.75
N TYR A 270 -20.46 36.44 12.31
CA TYR A 270 -20.79 36.05 10.93
C TYR A 270 -20.08 36.89 9.89
N THR A 271 -20.08 38.21 10.08
CA THR A 271 -19.41 39.11 9.12
C THR A 271 -17.90 38.92 9.12
N GLY A 272 -17.31 38.61 10.28
CA GLY A 272 -15.89 38.28 10.46
C GLY A 272 -15.52 36.97 9.78
N THR A 273 -16.27 35.89 10.01
CA THR A 273 -16.07 34.58 9.36
C THR A 273 -16.22 34.65 7.84
N LEU A 274 -17.12 35.49 7.31
CA LEU A 274 -17.23 35.69 5.86
C LEU A 274 -16.06 36.51 5.28
N LYS A 275 -15.46 37.38 6.11
CA LYS A 275 -14.34 38.25 5.73
C LYS A 275 -12.98 37.60 5.95
N SER A 276 -12.86 36.55 6.75
CA SER A 276 -11.61 35.88 7.06
C SER A 276 -10.97 35.28 5.79
N TYR A 277 -9.69 34.93 5.91
CA TYR A 277 -9.03 34.07 4.93
C TYR A 277 -8.97 34.68 3.51
N GLU A 278 -8.40 35.88 3.44
CA GLU A 278 -8.40 36.78 2.27
C GLU A 278 -7.48 36.37 1.10
N TYR A 279 -7.45 35.07 0.80
CA TYR A 279 -6.54 34.46 -0.18
C TYR A 279 -7.26 33.89 -1.41
N ALA A 280 -6.53 33.76 -2.51
CA ALA A 280 -7.01 33.17 -3.77
C ALA A 280 -7.45 31.71 -3.57
N SER A 281 -6.67 30.94 -2.81
CA SER A 281 -7.03 29.60 -2.36
C SER A 281 -6.28 29.25 -1.07
N ILE A 282 -6.86 28.38 -0.25
CA ILE A 282 -6.29 27.98 1.04
C ILE A 282 -6.31 26.47 1.10
N ASN A 283 -5.23 25.88 0.60
CA ASN A 283 -5.07 24.43 0.49
C ASN A 283 -6.13 23.75 -0.40
N ALA A 284 -7.08 24.48 -0.97
CA ALA A 284 -7.95 23.95 -2.00
C ALA A 284 -7.17 23.84 -3.32
N TYR A 285 -6.96 22.61 -3.78
CA TYR A 285 -6.34 22.33 -5.07
C TYR A 285 -7.30 22.59 -6.23
N ASN A 286 -7.76 23.85 -6.34
CA ASN A 286 -8.67 24.36 -7.37
C ASN A 286 -7.93 25.12 -8.48
N PHE A 287 -8.64 25.92 -9.27
CA PHE A 287 -8.06 26.70 -10.37
C PHE A 287 -6.88 27.58 -9.93
N TRP A 288 -7.00 28.24 -8.77
CA TRP A 288 -5.98 29.14 -8.27
C TRP A 288 -4.71 28.38 -7.86
N ASN A 289 -4.84 27.23 -7.18
CA ASN A 289 -3.69 26.39 -6.85
C ASN A 289 -2.99 25.85 -8.12
N MET A 290 -3.74 25.50 -9.16
CA MET A 290 -3.17 25.04 -10.44
C MET A 290 -2.22 26.08 -11.07
N LEU A 291 -2.52 27.38 -10.87
CA LEU A 291 -1.68 28.50 -11.29
C LEU A 291 -0.52 28.77 -10.32
N GLY A 292 -0.38 27.98 -9.26
CA GLY A 292 0.60 28.17 -8.20
C GLY A 292 0.19 29.21 -7.15
N LEU A 293 -1.07 29.68 -7.15
CA LEU A 293 -1.57 30.80 -6.35
C LEU A 293 -2.19 30.37 -5.00
N ASN A 294 -1.77 29.23 -4.45
CA ASN A 294 -2.19 28.84 -3.10
C ASN A 294 -1.62 29.84 -2.09
N TRP A 295 -2.44 30.33 -1.16
CA TRP A 295 -2.10 31.41 -0.22
C TRP A 295 -1.71 32.76 -0.85
N ALA A 296 -1.92 32.96 -2.16
CA ALA A 296 -1.75 34.26 -2.79
C ALA A 296 -2.85 35.23 -2.36
N SER A 297 -2.56 36.54 -2.32
CA SER A 297 -3.55 37.56 -1.97
C SER A 297 -4.70 37.57 -2.98
N GLN A 298 -5.95 37.58 -2.52
CA GLN A 298 -7.11 37.69 -3.44
C GLN A 298 -7.19 39.04 -4.18
N TYR A 299 -6.42 40.04 -3.73
CA TYR A 299 -6.38 41.39 -4.30
C TYR A 299 -5.41 41.51 -5.47
N ASP A 300 -4.58 40.49 -5.69
CA ASP A 300 -3.72 40.39 -6.86
C ASP A 300 -4.56 40.20 -8.13
N LYS A 301 -3.96 40.49 -9.29
CA LYS A 301 -4.67 40.62 -10.57
C LYS A 301 -4.35 39.49 -11.53
N LEU A 302 -5.38 38.88 -12.11
CA LEU A 302 -5.30 38.02 -13.29
C LEU A 302 -5.93 38.77 -14.46
N LEU A 303 -5.17 39.00 -15.54
CA LEU A 303 -5.63 39.76 -16.71
C LEU A 303 -6.15 41.17 -16.36
N GLY A 304 -5.47 41.86 -15.44
CA GLY A 304 -5.84 43.22 -15.00
C GLY A 304 -7.00 43.30 -14.00
N VAL A 305 -7.67 42.19 -13.68
CA VAL A 305 -8.83 42.11 -12.77
C VAL A 305 -8.47 41.31 -11.51
N GLN A 306 -8.92 41.77 -10.33
CA GLN A 306 -8.61 41.10 -9.06
C GLN A 306 -9.15 39.67 -9.01
N TYR A 307 -8.44 38.74 -8.36
CA TYR A 307 -8.91 37.35 -8.20
C TYR A 307 -10.27 37.29 -7.50
N LYS A 308 -10.50 38.13 -6.49
CA LYS A 308 -11.80 38.28 -5.83
C LYS A 308 -12.93 38.56 -6.83
N THR A 309 -12.70 39.48 -7.77
CA THR A 309 -13.68 39.86 -8.80
C THR A 309 -13.95 38.69 -9.75
N TRP A 310 -12.92 37.96 -10.18
CA TRP A 310 -13.10 36.71 -10.96
C TRP A 310 -13.93 35.68 -10.21
N GLY A 311 -13.67 35.50 -8.92
CA GLY A 311 -14.47 34.62 -8.06
C GLY A 311 -15.93 35.06 -7.97
N THR A 312 -16.20 36.37 -7.83
CA THR A 312 -17.59 36.90 -7.84
C THR A 312 -18.28 36.66 -9.19
N ILE A 313 -17.60 36.90 -10.31
CA ILE A 313 -18.14 36.62 -11.65
C ILE A 313 -18.52 35.13 -11.77
N ALA A 314 -17.64 34.23 -11.33
CA ALA A 314 -17.90 32.79 -11.35
C ALA A 314 -19.13 32.40 -10.51
N ILE A 315 -19.31 33.00 -9.33
CA ILE A 315 -20.50 32.78 -8.49
C ILE A 315 -21.77 33.24 -9.22
N VAL A 316 -21.78 34.46 -9.78
CA VAL A 316 -22.95 35.00 -10.52
C VAL A 316 -23.32 34.11 -11.71
N LEU A 317 -22.33 33.71 -12.52
CA LEU A 317 -22.55 32.80 -13.65
C LEU A 317 -23.08 31.44 -13.18
N THR A 318 -22.58 30.92 -12.06
CA THR A 318 -23.06 29.66 -11.48
C THR A 318 -24.54 29.75 -11.07
N VAL A 319 -24.96 30.86 -10.47
CA VAL A 319 -26.38 31.10 -10.13
C VAL A 319 -27.25 31.17 -11.39
N ILE A 320 -26.82 31.92 -12.42
CA ILE A 320 -27.56 32.02 -13.69
C ILE A 320 -27.73 30.65 -14.33
N ILE A 321 -26.66 29.87 -14.44
CA ILE A 321 -26.69 28.52 -15.03
C ILE A 321 -27.58 27.57 -14.22
N SER A 322 -27.56 27.68 -12.88
CA SER A 322 -28.42 26.87 -12.00
C SER A 322 -29.91 27.12 -12.26
N ILE A 323 -30.29 28.40 -12.42
CA ILE A 323 -31.66 28.79 -12.77
C ILE A 323 -32.02 28.25 -14.16
N ILE A 324 -31.13 28.36 -15.14
CA ILE A 324 -31.34 27.82 -16.50
C ILE A 324 -31.58 26.30 -16.46
N ILE A 325 -30.75 25.56 -15.73
CA ILE A 325 -30.90 24.11 -15.53
C ILE A 325 -32.27 23.80 -14.92
N SER A 326 -32.69 24.56 -13.90
CA SER A 326 -33.98 24.36 -13.23
C SER A 326 -35.16 24.60 -14.17
N LEU A 327 -35.14 25.70 -14.93
CA LEU A 327 -36.21 26.09 -15.85
C LEU A 327 -36.35 25.15 -17.06
N ARG A 328 -35.24 24.56 -17.52
CA ARG A 328 -35.23 23.58 -18.62
C ARG A 328 -35.72 22.19 -18.19
N CYS A 329 -35.66 21.87 -16.90
CA CYS A 329 -36.03 20.56 -16.36
C CYS A 329 -37.18 20.66 -15.35
N LYS A 330 -38.34 21.18 -15.76
CA LYS A 330 -39.44 21.51 -14.83
C LYS A 330 -39.97 20.32 -14.02
N LYS A 331 -40.07 19.12 -14.63
CA LYS A 331 -40.79 17.96 -14.04
C LYS A 331 -39.96 17.01 -13.17
N ASN A 332 -38.63 17.12 -13.14
CA ASN A 332 -37.78 16.13 -12.46
C ASN A 332 -37.22 16.66 -11.13
N ALA A 333 -37.67 16.06 -10.01
CA ALA A 333 -37.22 16.45 -8.67
C ALA A 333 -35.72 16.20 -8.40
N GLY A 334 -35.04 15.36 -9.18
CA GLY A 334 -33.59 15.13 -9.10
C GLY A 334 -32.75 16.37 -9.40
N LYS A 335 -33.34 17.39 -10.04
CA LYS A 335 -32.66 18.64 -10.39
C LYS A 335 -32.16 19.43 -9.18
N TYR A 336 -32.88 19.43 -8.05
CA TYR A 336 -32.48 20.20 -6.87
C TYR A 336 -31.16 19.70 -6.28
N TYR A 337 -30.99 18.38 -6.20
CA TYR A 337 -29.74 17.75 -5.78
C TYR A 337 -28.63 18.00 -6.81
N PHE A 338 -28.92 17.86 -8.12
CA PHE A 338 -27.92 18.11 -9.15
C PHE A 338 -27.42 19.55 -9.14
N ILE A 339 -28.32 20.54 -9.01
CA ILE A 339 -27.97 21.96 -8.89
C ILE A 339 -27.13 22.19 -7.64
N GLY A 340 -27.48 21.59 -6.49
CA GLY A 340 -26.67 21.68 -5.28
C GLY A 340 -25.22 21.20 -5.49
N GLY A 341 -25.04 20.03 -6.11
CA GLY A 341 -23.71 19.52 -6.45
C GLY A 341 -22.97 20.41 -7.47
N PHE A 342 -23.69 20.92 -8.47
CA PHE A 342 -23.16 21.80 -9.50
C PHE A 342 -22.64 23.12 -8.93
N VAL A 343 -23.43 23.77 -8.06
CA VAL A 343 -23.06 25.05 -7.46
C VAL A 343 -21.83 24.90 -6.58
N VAL A 344 -21.83 23.94 -5.65
CA VAL A 344 -20.70 23.72 -4.74
C VAL A 344 -19.41 23.41 -5.52
N THR A 345 -19.49 22.54 -6.54
CA THR A 345 -18.31 22.18 -7.34
C THR A 345 -17.75 23.36 -8.14
N THR A 346 -18.61 24.17 -8.74
CA THR A 346 -18.19 25.31 -9.57
C THR A 346 -17.64 26.45 -8.71
N VAL A 347 -18.31 26.75 -7.59
CA VAL A 347 -17.83 27.74 -6.61
C VAL A 347 -16.49 27.30 -6.05
N PHE A 348 -16.34 26.04 -5.64
CA PHE A 348 -15.07 25.50 -5.17
C PHE A 348 -13.93 25.65 -6.20
N MET A 349 -14.24 25.41 -7.48
CA MET A 349 -13.25 25.46 -8.55
C MET A 349 -12.72 26.88 -8.82
N PHE A 350 -13.60 27.89 -8.80
CA PHE A 350 -13.28 29.23 -9.34
C PHE A 350 -13.40 30.38 -8.33
N ALA A 351 -14.16 30.23 -7.25
CA ALA A 351 -14.23 31.27 -6.22
C ALA A 351 -12.94 31.31 -5.39
N VAL A 352 -12.69 32.47 -4.79
CA VAL A 352 -11.58 32.68 -3.85
C VAL A 352 -11.98 32.23 -2.43
N ARG A 353 -11.01 32.15 -1.50
CA ARG A 353 -11.22 31.78 -0.09
C ARG A 353 -11.76 30.35 0.12
N MET A 354 -11.39 29.44 -0.77
CA MET A 354 -11.81 28.03 -0.67
C MET A 354 -10.81 27.21 0.15
N HIS A 355 -11.33 26.35 1.02
CA HIS A 355 -10.58 25.34 1.77
C HIS A 355 -10.76 23.94 1.17
N GLU A 356 -9.77 23.07 1.33
CA GLU A 356 -9.67 21.73 0.73
C GLU A 356 -10.92 20.83 0.90
N ARG A 357 -11.66 21.02 2.00
CA ARG A 357 -12.83 20.23 2.40
C ARG A 357 -14.18 20.77 1.90
N TYR A 358 -14.23 22.00 1.38
CA TYR A 358 -15.49 22.65 0.99
C TYR A 358 -16.23 21.95 -0.17
N LEU A 359 -15.57 21.01 -0.86
CA LEU A 359 -16.17 20.18 -1.89
C LEU A 359 -17.04 19.04 -1.31
N PHE A 360 -16.97 18.76 0.00
CA PHE A 360 -17.66 17.65 0.67
C PHE A 360 -19.17 17.57 0.35
N PRO A 361 -19.97 18.66 0.43
CA PRO A 361 -21.42 18.53 0.20
C PRO A 361 -21.77 18.10 -1.24
N ALA A 362 -20.92 18.42 -2.22
CA ALA A 362 -21.19 18.13 -3.63
C ALA A 362 -21.29 16.63 -3.90
N MET A 363 -20.47 15.80 -3.23
CA MET A 363 -20.53 14.35 -3.44
C MET A 363 -21.88 13.78 -3.00
N VAL A 364 -22.40 14.21 -1.86
CA VAL A 364 -23.70 13.73 -1.34
C VAL A 364 -24.82 14.15 -2.27
N MET A 365 -24.75 15.37 -2.78
CA MET A 365 -25.73 15.92 -3.73
C MET A 365 -25.74 15.15 -5.05
N PHE A 366 -24.59 14.77 -5.61
CA PHE A 366 -24.56 13.92 -6.82
C PHE A 366 -25.04 12.50 -6.56
N LEU A 367 -24.74 11.91 -5.40
CA LEU A 367 -25.27 10.58 -5.05
C LEU A 367 -26.80 10.58 -4.93
N LEU A 368 -27.38 11.63 -4.32
CA LEU A 368 -28.82 11.81 -4.22
C LEU A 368 -29.46 12.13 -5.58
N ALA A 369 -28.81 12.96 -6.40
CA ALA A 369 -29.24 13.20 -7.78
C ALA A 369 -29.30 11.89 -8.57
N PHE A 370 -28.33 11.01 -8.38
CA PHE A 370 -28.33 9.67 -8.97
C PHE A 370 -29.44 8.78 -8.40
N ALA A 371 -29.66 8.80 -7.08
CA ALA A 371 -30.71 8.02 -6.43
C ALA A 371 -32.11 8.37 -6.96
N VAL A 372 -32.32 9.62 -7.35
CA VAL A 372 -33.58 10.08 -7.97
C VAL A 372 -33.57 9.87 -9.48
N ARG A 373 -32.44 10.06 -10.16
CA ARG A 373 -32.27 9.95 -11.61
C ARG A 373 -31.09 9.03 -11.95
N LEU A 374 -31.39 7.77 -12.26
CA LEU A 374 -30.42 6.67 -12.40
C LEU A 374 -29.58 6.73 -13.68
N ARG A 375 -28.81 7.81 -13.83
CA ARG A 375 -27.93 8.05 -14.98
C ARG A 375 -26.49 7.79 -14.59
N LYS A 376 -25.79 6.96 -15.39
CA LYS A 376 -24.37 6.65 -15.20
C LYS A 376 -23.51 7.91 -15.13
N GLU A 377 -23.88 8.95 -15.87
CA GLU A 377 -23.16 10.23 -15.87
C GLU A 377 -23.18 10.91 -14.50
N ILE A 378 -24.32 10.90 -13.81
CA ILE A 378 -24.45 11.49 -12.46
C ILE A 378 -23.67 10.66 -11.43
N TYR A 379 -23.72 9.33 -11.55
CA TYR A 379 -22.94 8.47 -10.66
C TYR A 379 -21.42 8.62 -10.87
N MET A 380 -20.98 8.79 -12.13
CA MET A 380 -19.57 9.12 -12.40
C MET A 380 -19.18 10.47 -11.79
N LEU A 381 -20.06 11.47 -11.75
CA LEU A 381 -19.80 12.72 -11.04
C LEU A 381 -19.59 12.50 -9.54
N TYR A 382 -20.43 11.69 -8.89
CA TYR A 382 -20.21 11.31 -7.49
C TYR A 382 -18.81 10.71 -7.28
N VAL A 383 -18.42 9.75 -8.11
CA VAL A 383 -17.09 9.10 -8.04
C VAL A 383 -15.97 10.13 -8.21
N LEU A 384 -16.02 10.94 -9.26
CA LEU A 384 -14.97 11.90 -9.57
C LEU A 384 -14.82 12.96 -8.48
N VAL A 385 -15.94 13.55 -8.03
CA VAL A 385 -15.94 14.58 -6.97
C VAL A 385 -15.47 14.01 -5.65
N SER A 386 -15.95 12.83 -5.24
CA SER A 386 -15.47 12.18 -4.00
C SER A 386 -13.98 11.82 -4.08
N THR A 387 -13.47 11.45 -5.26
CA THR A 387 -12.04 11.18 -5.50
C THR A 387 -11.19 12.41 -5.29
N VAL A 388 -11.53 13.51 -5.97
CA VAL A 388 -10.78 14.76 -5.87
C VAL A 388 -10.87 15.34 -4.46
N ALA A 389 -12.07 15.37 -3.86
CA ALA A 389 -12.26 15.85 -2.48
C ALA A 389 -11.39 15.05 -1.50
N PHE A 390 -11.39 13.73 -1.61
CA PHE A 390 -10.56 12.86 -0.78
C PHE A 390 -9.08 13.16 -0.92
N TYR A 391 -8.53 13.16 -2.13
CA TYR A 391 -7.09 13.35 -2.32
C TYR A 391 -6.63 14.73 -1.90
N ASN A 392 -7.46 15.75 -2.12
CA ASN A 392 -7.17 17.10 -1.67
C ASN A 392 -7.08 17.15 -0.13
N ALA A 393 -8.14 16.73 0.57
CA ALA A 393 -8.15 16.70 2.03
C ALA A 393 -7.07 15.76 2.61
N ALA A 394 -6.89 14.57 2.06
CA ALA A 394 -5.89 13.61 2.54
C ALA A 394 -4.46 14.14 2.39
N HIS A 395 -4.16 14.83 1.28
CA HIS A 395 -2.86 15.43 1.09
C HIS A 395 -2.61 16.54 2.11
N VAL A 396 -3.62 17.38 2.37
CA VAL A 396 -3.52 18.44 3.37
C VAL A 396 -3.37 17.89 4.79
N LEU A 397 -4.10 16.84 5.16
CA LEU A 397 -4.04 16.29 6.52
C LEU A 397 -2.72 15.54 6.81
N PHE A 398 -2.15 14.84 5.82
CA PHE A 398 -1.08 13.87 6.07
C PHE A 398 0.28 14.22 5.45
N VAL A 399 0.35 15.26 4.61
CA VAL A 399 1.54 15.55 3.78
C VAL A 399 1.90 17.02 3.82
N TYR A 400 0.89 17.88 3.82
CA TYR A 400 1.10 19.31 3.79
C TYR A 400 1.91 19.78 4.99
N ASP A 401 3.02 20.43 4.68
CA ASP A 401 3.88 21.12 5.62
C ASP A 401 3.91 22.59 5.19
N ASN A 402 3.45 23.48 6.07
CA ASN A 402 3.33 24.90 5.76
C ASN A 402 4.68 25.56 5.43
N THR A 403 5.80 24.99 5.90
CA THR A 403 7.14 25.54 5.66
C THR A 403 7.73 25.14 4.31
N ASN A 404 7.33 23.98 3.77
CA ASN A 404 7.93 23.38 2.58
C ASN A 404 6.93 23.12 1.44
N PHE A 405 5.70 23.62 1.55
CA PHE A 405 4.66 23.35 0.56
C PHE A 405 4.98 23.97 -0.80
N ASN A 406 5.09 23.12 -1.81
CA ASN A 406 5.20 23.55 -3.20
C ASN A 406 3.86 23.31 -3.92
N SER A 407 3.13 24.39 -4.20
CA SER A 407 1.86 24.36 -4.95
C SER A 407 2.01 23.82 -6.37
N LYS A 408 3.22 23.89 -6.93
CA LYS A 408 3.57 23.38 -8.27
C LYS A 408 4.10 21.94 -8.25
N ALA A 409 4.08 21.25 -7.11
CA ALA A 409 4.45 19.85 -7.06
C ALA A 409 3.49 18.98 -7.90
N PRO A 410 3.94 17.81 -8.42
CA PRO A 410 3.11 16.96 -9.29
C PRO A 410 1.76 16.54 -8.67
N ILE A 411 1.70 16.30 -7.36
CA ILE A 411 0.49 15.81 -6.68
C ILE A 411 -0.59 16.91 -6.59
N PRO A 412 -0.35 18.10 -6.00
CA PRO A 412 -1.34 19.19 -6.01
C PRO A 412 -1.82 19.55 -7.42
N ILE A 413 -0.90 19.62 -8.40
CA ILE A 413 -1.27 19.89 -9.81
C ILE A 413 -2.18 18.79 -10.36
N ALA A 414 -1.84 17.50 -10.15
CA ALA A 414 -2.65 16.39 -10.64
C ALA A 414 -4.07 16.40 -10.05
N ILE A 415 -4.22 16.76 -8.78
CA ILE A 415 -5.53 16.90 -8.12
C ILE A 415 -6.31 18.07 -8.74
N SER A 416 -5.67 19.22 -8.96
CA SER A 416 -6.31 20.37 -9.62
C SER A 416 -6.74 20.08 -11.06
N ILE A 417 -5.92 19.39 -11.85
CA ILE A 417 -6.28 18.95 -13.19
C ILE A 417 -7.45 17.95 -13.12
N GLY A 418 -7.41 17.00 -12.18
CA GLY A 418 -8.51 16.06 -11.94
C GLY A 418 -9.83 16.76 -11.63
N LEU A 419 -9.80 17.83 -10.82
CA LEU A 419 -10.97 18.67 -10.54
C LEU A 419 -11.47 19.40 -11.80
N LEU A 420 -10.58 20.00 -12.58
CA LEU A 420 -10.93 20.69 -13.82
C LEU A 420 -11.62 19.73 -14.81
N LEU A 421 -11.06 18.53 -15.00
CA LEU A 421 -11.68 17.49 -15.83
C LEU A 421 -13.05 17.06 -15.30
N THR A 422 -13.21 17.02 -13.96
CA THR A 422 -14.50 16.73 -13.31
C THR A 422 -15.52 17.82 -13.63
N VAL A 423 -15.15 19.10 -13.57
CA VAL A 423 -16.01 20.23 -13.92
C VAL A 423 -16.39 20.18 -15.40
N VAL A 424 -15.44 19.94 -16.30
CA VAL A 424 -15.73 19.77 -17.75
C VAL A 424 -16.74 18.63 -17.97
N PHE A 425 -16.53 17.48 -17.33
CA PHE A 425 -17.45 16.35 -17.40
C PHE A 425 -18.84 16.69 -16.81
N MET A 426 -18.89 17.50 -15.75
CA MET A 426 -20.12 17.98 -15.14
C MET A 426 -20.93 18.87 -16.08
N PHE A 427 -20.29 19.79 -16.79
CA PHE A 427 -20.94 20.60 -17.82
C PHE A 427 -21.46 19.75 -18.97
N TYR A 428 -20.68 18.75 -19.42
CA TYR A 428 -21.13 17.78 -20.42
C TYR A 428 -22.36 16.98 -19.92
N ALA A 429 -22.34 16.50 -18.68
CA ALA A 429 -23.46 15.78 -18.08
C ALA A 429 -24.70 16.68 -17.95
N ALA A 430 -24.54 17.93 -17.54
CA ALA A 430 -25.61 18.91 -17.48
C ALA A 430 -26.23 19.14 -18.88
N ALA A 431 -25.40 19.46 -19.88
CA ALA A 431 -25.81 19.63 -21.28
C ALA A 431 -26.57 18.42 -21.82
N LYS A 432 -26.06 17.21 -21.57
CA LYS A 432 -26.66 15.97 -22.06
C LYS A 432 -27.99 15.64 -21.39
N LEU A 433 -28.12 15.88 -20.08
CA LEU A 433 -29.24 15.39 -19.28
C LEU A 433 -30.33 16.43 -19.02
N TYR A 434 -29.98 17.72 -19.00
CA TYR A 434 -30.88 18.78 -18.56
C TYR A 434 -31.15 19.84 -19.64
N PHE A 435 -30.36 19.90 -20.72
CA PHE A 435 -30.61 20.80 -21.85
C PHE A 435 -31.36 20.14 -23.02
N LYS A 436 -31.61 18.81 -22.98
CA LYS A 436 -32.53 18.11 -23.89
C LYS A 436 -33.85 17.77 -23.15
N PRO A 437 -35.04 18.15 -23.67
CA PRO A 437 -36.30 17.76 -23.06
C PRO A 437 -36.56 16.27 -23.31
N VAL A 438 -36.57 15.47 -22.25
CA VAL A 438 -36.96 14.05 -22.30
C VAL A 438 -37.86 13.79 -21.08
N ASP A 439 -38.94 13.05 -21.27
CA ASP A 439 -39.86 12.69 -20.20
C ASP A 439 -39.31 11.55 -19.32
N ASP A 440 -39.56 11.59 -18.01
CA ASP A 440 -39.07 10.59 -17.03
C ASP A 440 -39.56 9.17 -17.39
N SER A 441 -40.72 9.07 -18.04
CA SER A 441 -41.36 7.81 -18.45
C SER A 441 -40.64 7.13 -19.62
N GLU A 442 -40.19 7.91 -20.61
CA GLU A 442 -39.38 7.46 -21.75
C GLU A 442 -37.98 7.05 -21.29
N GLU A 443 -37.38 7.79 -20.36
CA GLU A 443 -36.01 7.54 -19.87
C GLU A 443 -35.91 6.20 -19.12
N ILE A 444 -36.92 5.85 -18.31
CA ILE A 444 -37.01 4.53 -17.65
C ILE A 444 -37.26 3.42 -18.68
N SER A 445 -38.11 3.66 -19.67
CA SER A 445 -38.41 2.70 -20.75
C SER A 445 -37.15 2.36 -21.56
N ASP A 446 -36.36 3.35 -21.95
CA ASP A 446 -35.10 3.17 -22.67
C ASP A 446 -34.06 2.38 -21.86
N ILE A 447 -33.93 2.67 -20.57
CA ILE A 447 -33.04 1.93 -19.67
C ILE A 447 -33.51 0.49 -19.55
N MET A 448 -34.81 0.25 -19.36
CA MET A 448 -35.39 -1.09 -19.29
C MET A 448 -35.22 -1.85 -20.60
N ALA A 449 -35.45 -1.22 -21.76
CA ALA A 449 -35.26 -1.83 -23.08
C ALA A 449 -33.79 -2.17 -23.35
N GLN A 450 -32.84 -1.32 -22.96
CA GLN A 450 -31.41 -1.63 -23.03
C GLN A 450 -31.03 -2.79 -22.10
N ILE A 451 -31.63 -2.85 -20.91
CA ILE A 451 -31.46 -3.95 -19.95
C ILE A 451 -32.04 -5.23 -20.51
N GLU A 452 -33.22 -5.19 -21.12
CA GLU A 452 -33.89 -6.36 -21.71
C GLU A 452 -33.08 -6.90 -22.89
N LYS A 453 -32.56 -6.02 -23.75
CA LYS A 453 -31.64 -6.37 -24.84
C LYS A 453 -30.33 -6.97 -24.32
N LYS A 454 -29.78 -6.45 -23.20
CA LYS A 454 -28.58 -6.98 -22.52
C LYS A 454 -28.87 -8.30 -21.82
N ASN A 455 -30.04 -8.45 -21.21
CA ASN A 455 -30.52 -9.65 -20.52
C ASN A 455 -30.83 -10.75 -21.52
N GLN A 456 -31.40 -10.47 -22.69
CA GLN A 456 -31.55 -11.42 -23.79
C GLN A 456 -30.18 -11.87 -24.32
N LYS A 457 -29.22 -10.94 -24.47
CA LYS A 457 -27.83 -11.24 -24.83
C LYS A 457 -27.09 -12.04 -23.75
N MET A 458 -27.44 -11.86 -22.47
CA MET A 458 -26.94 -12.62 -21.32
C MET A 458 -27.66 -13.95 -21.13
N GLN A 459 -28.96 -14.07 -21.42
CA GLN A 459 -29.74 -15.30 -21.36
C GLN A 459 -29.30 -16.26 -22.46
N GLY A 460 -29.02 -15.76 -23.67
CA GLY A 460 -28.33 -16.53 -24.72
C GLY A 460 -26.92 -16.99 -24.33
N LYS A 461 -26.35 -16.45 -23.23
CA LYS A 461 -25.05 -16.83 -22.66
C LYS A 461 -25.17 -17.60 -21.33
N MET A 462 -26.32 -17.55 -20.65
CA MET A 462 -26.59 -18.16 -19.33
C MET A 462 -27.20 -19.55 -19.42
N THR A 463 -27.72 -19.97 -20.58
CA THR A 463 -28.15 -21.35 -20.85
C THR A 463 -27.02 -22.38 -20.72
N ASN A 464 -25.77 -21.97 -20.45
CA ASN A 464 -24.61 -22.86 -20.40
C ASN A 464 -23.76 -22.76 -19.12
N ASN A 465 -24.27 -22.18 -18.02
CA ASN A 465 -23.49 -21.94 -16.80
C ASN A 465 -23.88 -22.86 -15.63
N ASN A 466 -23.70 -24.16 -15.84
CA ASN A 466 -23.73 -25.15 -14.76
C ASN A 466 -22.60 -24.88 -13.73
N PRO A 467 -22.89 -24.73 -12.42
CA PRO A 467 -21.88 -24.42 -11.41
C PRO A 467 -21.03 -25.64 -11.03
N ILE A 468 -21.61 -26.84 -11.13
CA ILE A 468 -20.92 -28.12 -10.89
C ILE A 468 -20.02 -28.39 -12.10
N LYS A 469 -18.71 -28.51 -11.83
CA LYS A 469 -17.71 -28.87 -12.84
C LYS A 469 -16.78 -29.94 -12.28
N LYS A 470 -16.44 -30.91 -13.13
CA LYS A 470 -15.40 -31.90 -12.83
C LYS A 470 -14.03 -31.26 -12.63
N SER A 471 -13.15 -32.00 -11.96
CA SER A 471 -11.75 -31.68 -11.81
C SER A 471 -11.10 -31.44 -13.17
N ALA A 472 -10.30 -30.38 -13.26
CA ALA A 472 -9.60 -30.07 -14.49
C ALA A 472 -8.36 -30.97 -14.62
N VAL A 473 -8.17 -31.56 -15.80
CA VAL A 473 -6.94 -32.27 -16.14
C VAL A 473 -5.83 -31.24 -16.30
N LEU A 474 -4.87 -31.24 -15.39
CA LEU A 474 -3.70 -30.38 -15.47
C LEU A 474 -2.80 -30.81 -16.62
N ALA A 475 -2.31 -29.84 -17.38
CA ALA A 475 -1.37 -30.11 -18.47
C ALA A 475 -0.12 -30.81 -17.94
N LYS A 476 0.31 -31.87 -18.66
CA LYS A 476 1.55 -32.60 -18.40
C LYS A 476 2.71 -31.96 -19.17
N MET A 477 3.91 -32.12 -18.66
CA MET A 477 5.14 -31.73 -19.36
C MET A 477 5.32 -32.62 -20.58
N THR A 478 5.57 -32.00 -21.74
CA THR A 478 5.94 -32.69 -22.98
C THR A 478 7.45 -32.83 -23.09
N LYS A 479 7.95 -33.66 -24.03
CA LYS A 479 9.39 -33.75 -24.31
C LYS A 479 10.02 -32.37 -24.63
N LYS A 480 9.29 -31.52 -25.38
CA LYS A 480 9.71 -30.15 -25.69
C LYS A 480 9.82 -29.28 -24.44
N ASP A 481 8.90 -29.45 -23.48
CA ASP A 481 8.93 -28.72 -22.22
C ASP A 481 10.16 -29.10 -21.38
N PHE A 482 10.48 -30.39 -21.28
CA PHE A 482 11.67 -30.85 -20.55
C PHE A 482 12.98 -30.36 -21.18
N ILE A 483 13.08 -30.40 -22.52
CA ILE A 483 14.26 -29.88 -23.22
C ILE A 483 14.40 -28.37 -22.97
N ALA A 484 13.32 -27.60 -23.16
CA ALA A 484 13.37 -26.15 -22.99
C ALA A 484 13.69 -25.77 -21.53
N LEU A 485 13.04 -26.41 -20.56
CA LEU A 485 13.34 -26.22 -19.15
C LEU A 485 14.80 -26.58 -18.82
N GLY A 486 15.30 -27.72 -19.32
CA GLY A 486 16.68 -28.15 -19.10
C GLY A 486 17.69 -27.14 -19.64
N ILE A 487 17.48 -26.63 -20.86
CA ILE A 487 18.35 -25.61 -21.47
C ILE A 487 18.31 -24.32 -20.66
N ILE A 488 17.13 -23.78 -20.34
CA ILE A 488 17.01 -22.52 -19.60
C ILE A 488 17.66 -22.65 -18.22
N THR A 489 17.41 -23.75 -17.52
CA THR A 489 17.97 -24.01 -16.18
C THR A 489 19.49 -24.16 -16.25
N LEU A 490 20.02 -24.91 -17.22
CA LEU A 490 21.47 -25.11 -17.37
C LEU A 490 22.18 -23.79 -17.71
N VAL A 491 21.67 -23.04 -18.70
CA VAL A 491 22.25 -21.74 -19.09
C VAL A 491 22.24 -20.78 -17.90
N TYR A 492 21.12 -20.69 -17.19
CA TYR A 492 21.06 -19.83 -16.01
C TYR A 492 21.97 -20.32 -14.89
N ALA A 493 22.04 -21.62 -14.61
CA ALA A 493 22.92 -22.16 -13.59
C ALA A 493 24.39 -21.81 -13.85
N VAL A 494 24.85 -21.94 -15.10
CA VAL A 494 26.21 -21.51 -15.50
C VAL A 494 26.41 -20.02 -15.22
N ILE A 495 25.47 -19.15 -15.62
CA ILE A 495 25.57 -17.70 -15.40
C ILE A 495 25.49 -17.34 -13.91
N ALA A 496 24.66 -18.03 -13.14
CA ALA A 496 24.41 -17.77 -11.72
C ALA A 496 25.60 -18.18 -10.85
N PHE A 497 26.21 -19.35 -11.11
CA PHE A 497 27.39 -19.84 -10.40
C PHE A 497 28.71 -19.25 -10.90
N ALA A 498 28.73 -18.64 -12.09
CA ALA A 498 29.92 -17.97 -12.60
C ALA A 498 30.34 -16.81 -11.68
N ARG A 499 31.60 -16.84 -11.23
CA ARG A 499 32.19 -15.83 -10.32
C ARG A 499 31.34 -15.61 -9.07
N LEU A 500 30.85 -16.69 -8.46
CA LEU A 500 30.00 -16.57 -7.26
C LEU A 500 30.80 -16.10 -6.04
N GLY A 501 32.08 -16.48 -5.95
CA GLY A 501 33.01 -16.15 -4.89
C GLY A 501 34.19 -17.10 -4.92
N ASP A 502 35.24 -16.78 -4.18
CA ASP A 502 36.40 -17.63 -4.03
C ASP A 502 36.06 -18.86 -3.18
N MET A 503 36.68 -19.99 -3.53
CA MET A 503 36.48 -21.28 -2.84
C MET A 503 37.39 -21.45 -1.62
N ASN A 504 38.31 -20.51 -1.40
CA ASN A 504 39.23 -20.51 -0.27
C ASN A 504 39.17 -19.14 0.42
N ALA A 505 39.34 -19.16 1.74
CA ALA A 505 39.50 -18.01 2.60
C ALA A 505 40.38 -18.45 3.78
N PRO A 506 41.07 -17.53 4.48
CA PRO A 506 41.80 -17.87 5.70
C PRO A 506 40.94 -18.58 6.76
N LYS A 507 41.56 -19.44 7.56
CA LYS A 507 40.94 -20.36 8.53
C LYS A 507 41.75 -20.51 9.81
N SER A 508 43.05 -20.25 9.78
CA SER A 508 43.94 -20.39 10.95
C SER A 508 43.66 -19.30 11.99
N GLU A 509 42.88 -19.61 13.01
CA GLU A 509 42.49 -18.61 14.02
C GLU A 509 43.60 -18.31 15.04
N TYR A 510 43.74 -17.03 15.39
CA TYR A 510 44.53 -16.48 16.47
C TYR A 510 43.70 -15.47 17.27
N SER A 511 43.86 -15.47 18.60
CA SER A 511 43.13 -14.57 19.51
C SER A 511 44.10 -13.84 20.43
N LEU A 512 44.23 -12.54 20.23
CA LEU A 512 45.07 -11.66 21.04
C LEU A 512 44.49 -11.50 22.45
N VAL A 513 43.16 -11.58 22.59
CA VAL A 513 42.51 -11.53 23.91
C VAL A 513 42.90 -12.74 24.76
N LYS A 514 43.01 -13.93 24.16
CA LYS A 514 43.36 -15.17 24.88
C LYS A 514 44.87 -15.36 25.03
N GLN A 515 45.66 -14.92 24.06
CA GLN A 515 47.09 -15.24 23.97
C GLN A 515 48.00 -14.06 24.33
N GLY A 516 47.45 -12.85 24.47
CA GLY A 516 48.19 -11.63 24.81
C GLY A 516 48.70 -10.87 23.59
N ALA A 517 49.36 -9.73 23.87
CA ALA A 517 49.93 -8.87 22.85
C ALA A 517 51.03 -9.58 22.04
N VAL A 518 51.08 -9.29 20.74
CA VAL A 518 52.04 -9.88 19.81
C VAL A 518 53.00 -8.81 19.32
N THR A 519 54.30 -9.14 19.32
CA THR A 519 55.38 -8.24 18.87
C THR A 519 56.06 -8.82 17.63
N PHE A 520 56.03 -8.08 16.53
CA PHE A 520 56.62 -8.44 15.26
C PHE A 520 57.98 -7.76 15.09
N ASP A 521 59.03 -8.53 14.77
CA ASP A 521 60.36 -8.00 14.38
C ASP A 521 60.48 -8.07 12.85
N MET A 522 60.69 -6.93 12.20
CA MET A 522 60.92 -6.87 10.75
C MET A 522 62.37 -7.17 10.35
N GLY A 523 63.26 -7.42 11.32
CA GLY A 523 64.69 -7.70 11.14
C GLY A 523 65.54 -6.45 10.93
N ALA A 524 64.98 -5.42 10.28
CA ALA A 524 65.55 -4.09 10.08
C ALA A 524 64.45 -3.02 10.09
N GLU A 525 64.83 -1.74 10.09
CA GLU A 525 63.88 -0.65 9.89
C GLU A 525 63.31 -0.73 8.47
N VAL A 526 61.99 -0.89 8.36
CA VAL A 526 61.26 -0.97 7.09
C VAL A 526 60.08 -0.01 7.11
N ASN A 527 59.72 0.51 5.94
CA ASN A 527 58.53 1.33 5.79
C ASN A 527 57.30 0.43 5.61
N VAL A 528 56.44 0.37 6.63
CA VAL A 528 55.15 -0.31 6.55
C VAL A 528 54.10 0.71 6.15
N ALA A 529 53.58 0.58 4.94
CA ALA A 529 52.53 1.46 4.43
C ALA A 529 51.16 1.03 4.95
N LYS A 530 50.85 -0.28 4.91
CA LYS A 530 49.53 -0.80 5.33
C LYS A 530 49.64 -2.11 6.10
N LEU A 531 48.69 -2.27 7.02
CA LEU A 531 48.35 -3.53 7.67
C LEU A 531 46.99 -3.99 7.13
N TRP A 532 46.91 -5.26 6.77
CA TRP A 532 45.69 -5.93 6.39
C TRP A 532 45.42 -7.08 7.36
N ASP A 533 44.16 -7.28 7.65
CA ASP A 533 43.68 -8.38 8.47
C ASP A 533 42.52 -9.09 7.75
N PHE A 534 42.41 -10.40 8.00
CA PHE A 534 41.21 -11.15 7.68
C PHE A 534 40.57 -11.62 9.00
N LEU A 535 39.40 -11.08 9.33
CA LEU A 535 38.72 -11.42 10.59
C LEU A 535 37.87 -12.69 10.47
N GLY A 536 37.75 -13.40 11.59
CA GLY A 536 36.84 -14.52 11.76
C GLY A 536 35.43 -14.04 12.16
N TYR A 537 34.84 -14.66 13.19
CA TYR A 537 33.41 -14.46 13.51
C TYR A 537 33.13 -13.22 14.36
N LYS A 538 34.15 -12.54 14.88
CA LYS A 538 34.00 -11.33 15.70
C LYS A 538 34.04 -10.07 14.83
N ASN A 539 32.94 -9.33 14.82
CA ASN A 539 32.82 -8.08 14.05
C ASN A 539 33.30 -6.86 14.85
N ASN A 540 34.04 -5.98 14.19
CA ASN A 540 34.64 -4.75 14.71
C ASN A 540 35.42 -4.91 16.03
N PRO A 541 36.34 -5.89 16.15
CA PRO A 541 37.24 -5.94 17.29
C PRO A 541 38.20 -4.74 17.26
N THR A 542 38.54 -4.22 18.43
CA THR A 542 39.45 -3.07 18.55
C THR A 542 40.82 -3.46 19.10
N TYR A 543 41.86 -2.86 18.53
CA TYR A 543 43.27 -3.14 18.85
C TYR A 543 44.10 -1.87 18.99
N TYR A 544 45.13 -1.92 19.82
CA TYR A 544 46.22 -0.93 19.81
C TYR A 544 47.32 -1.40 18.87
N ILE A 545 47.79 -0.50 18.01
CA ILE A 545 48.98 -0.71 17.18
C ILE A 545 50.06 0.24 17.67
N GLU A 546 51.20 -0.32 18.05
CA GLU A 546 52.35 0.41 18.55
C GLU A 546 53.59 0.05 17.74
N TYR A 547 54.56 0.96 17.69
CA TYR A 547 55.82 0.74 16.96
C TYR A 547 57.01 1.34 17.69
N THR A 548 58.20 0.79 17.43
CA THR A 548 59.49 1.30 17.92
C THR A 548 60.66 0.77 17.08
N ASN A 549 61.82 1.41 17.18
CA ASN A 549 63.08 0.90 16.63
C ASN A 549 63.93 0.16 17.67
N ASP A 550 63.60 0.27 18.95
CA ASP A 550 64.25 -0.46 20.05
C ASP A 550 63.18 -1.16 20.89
N VAL A 551 63.20 -2.50 20.90
CA VAL A 551 62.22 -3.33 21.62
C VAL A 551 62.19 -3.03 23.13
N ASN A 552 63.30 -2.57 23.70
CA ASN A 552 63.41 -2.20 25.13
C ASN A 552 63.18 -0.70 25.39
N GLY A 553 62.95 0.09 24.32
CA GLY A 553 62.71 1.52 24.40
C GLY A 553 61.24 1.89 24.58
N GLU A 554 60.93 3.18 24.38
CA GLU A 554 59.55 3.67 24.40
C GLU A 554 58.79 3.25 23.13
N TRP A 555 57.51 2.91 23.30
CA TRP A 555 56.61 2.49 22.23
C TRP A 555 55.69 3.66 21.85
N THR A 556 55.55 3.92 20.55
CA THR A 556 54.65 4.97 20.04
C THR A 556 53.37 4.33 19.50
N THR A 557 52.20 4.79 19.97
CA THR A 557 50.90 4.35 19.46
C THR A 557 50.55 5.06 18.14
N LEU A 558 50.17 4.31 17.11
CA LEU A 558 49.97 4.79 15.74
C LEU A 558 48.98 5.97 15.62
N CYS A 559 47.87 5.93 16.35
CA CYS A 559 46.79 6.92 16.25
C CYS A 559 46.81 7.95 17.40
N GLY A 560 47.90 8.02 18.16
CA GLY A 560 47.97 8.78 19.41
C GLY A 560 47.69 7.90 20.63
N GLN A 561 48.10 8.37 21.80
CA GLN A 561 48.04 7.60 23.04
C GLN A 561 46.58 7.24 23.39
N GLY A 562 46.33 5.95 23.64
CA GLY A 562 44.99 5.43 23.96
C GLY A 562 44.03 5.33 22.76
N SER A 563 44.48 5.61 21.54
CA SER A 563 43.63 5.48 20.34
C SER A 563 43.63 4.06 19.80
N GLU A 564 42.43 3.53 19.59
CA GLU A 564 42.19 2.17 19.12
C GLU A 564 41.93 2.13 17.62
N TRP A 565 42.33 1.02 16.99
CA TRP A 565 41.96 0.66 15.65
C TRP A 565 40.78 -0.30 15.66
N ASP A 566 39.65 0.10 15.05
CA ASP A 566 38.56 -0.81 14.67
C ASP A 566 38.99 -1.61 13.43
N ALA A 567 39.24 -2.92 13.63
CA ALA A 567 39.68 -3.82 12.57
C ALA A 567 38.60 -4.11 11.52
N GLY A 568 37.35 -3.68 11.73
CA GLY A 568 36.31 -3.75 10.70
C GLY A 568 35.58 -5.09 10.67
N SER A 569 35.24 -5.57 9.47
CA SER A 569 34.18 -6.56 9.28
C SER A 569 34.66 -8.01 9.22
N VAL A 570 33.73 -8.93 9.47
CA VAL A 570 33.96 -10.39 9.54
C VAL A 570 34.11 -11.05 8.17
N PHE A 571 34.96 -12.07 8.10
CA PHE A 571 35.16 -12.91 6.91
C PHE A 571 35.43 -12.09 5.63
N THR A 572 36.22 -11.04 5.77
CA THR A 572 36.66 -10.18 4.68
C THR A 572 38.03 -9.59 5.02
N TRP A 573 38.74 -9.13 3.99
CA TRP A 573 39.98 -8.40 4.15
C TRP A 573 39.67 -6.95 4.53
N ASN A 574 40.16 -6.53 5.69
CA ASN A 574 40.14 -5.13 6.14
C ASN A 574 41.55 -4.53 6.01
N GLN A 575 41.64 -3.21 6.03
CA GLN A 575 42.90 -2.50 5.91
C GLN A 575 43.00 -1.34 6.90
N LYS A 576 44.23 -1.08 7.32
CA LYS A 576 44.64 0.10 8.07
C LYS A 576 45.88 0.71 7.44
N ASP A 577 45.79 1.99 7.11
CA ASP A 577 46.95 2.77 6.71
C ASP A 577 47.86 2.98 7.95
N ILE A 578 49.12 2.61 7.81
CA ILE A 578 50.17 2.69 8.83
C ILE A 578 51.11 3.84 8.47
N ASN A 579 51.76 3.80 7.31
CA ASN A 579 52.73 4.78 6.81
C ASN A 579 53.82 5.17 7.82
N VAL A 580 54.43 4.17 8.46
CA VAL A 580 55.48 4.35 9.48
C VAL A 580 56.72 3.52 9.11
N SER A 581 57.91 4.11 9.31
CA SER A 581 59.18 3.39 9.29
C SER A 581 59.57 2.96 10.70
N ALA A 582 59.59 1.66 10.95
CA ALA A 582 60.00 1.09 12.22
C ALA A 582 60.50 -0.36 12.03
N ARG A 583 61.30 -0.86 12.98
CA ARG A 583 61.69 -2.28 13.03
C ARG A 583 60.68 -3.15 13.74
N TYR A 584 60.12 -2.68 14.86
CA TYR A 584 59.22 -3.46 15.70
C TYR A 584 57.81 -2.90 15.67
N PHE A 585 56.83 -3.79 15.54
CA PHE A 585 55.40 -3.47 15.63
C PHE A 585 54.75 -4.35 16.70
N ARG A 586 53.85 -3.79 17.50
CA ARG A 586 53.09 -4.53 18.52
C ARG A 586 51.61 -4.33 18.30
N ILE A 587 50.86 -5.43 18.31
CA ILE A 587 49.40 -5.39 18.30
C ILE A 587 48.90 -5.98 19.63
N SER A 588 48.06 -5.21 20.31
CA SER A 588 47.47 -5.56 21.60
C SER A 588 45.95 -5.43 21.54
N PRO A 589 45.15 -6.28 22.22
CA PRO A 589 43.71 -6.09 22.29
C PRO A 589 43.37 -4.83 23.09
N SER A 590 42.31 -4.14 22.72
CA SER A 590 41.72 -3.10 23.58
C SER A 590 41.22 -3.68 24.90
N ALA A 591 41.21 -2.87 25.95
CA ALA A 591 40.62 -3.22 27.24
C ALA A 591 39.11 -3.58 27.16
N GLU A 592 38.39 -3.04 26.16
CA GLU A 592 36.96 -3.33 25.95
C GLU A 592 36.73 -4.60 25.11
N ASN A 593 37.79 -5.17 24.53
CA ASN A 593 37.68 -6.28 23.59
C ASN A 593 37.59 -7.63 24.34
N GLY A 594 36.37 -8.08 24.64
CA GLY A 594 36.14 -9.31 25.42
C GLY A 594 36.40 -10.63 24.67
N GLU A 595 36.37 -10.60 23.34
CA GLU A 595 36.72 -11.74 22.47
C GLU A 595 37.18 -11.20 21.11
N ASP A 596 38.09 -11.94 20.45
CA ASP A 596 38.56 -11.63 19.12
C ASP A 596 38.85 -12.89 18.29
N SER A 597 38.97 -12.70 16.97
CA SER A 597 39.17 -13.78 15.99
C SER A 597 39.87 -13.22 14.77
N ILE A 598 41.20 -13.32 14.72
CA ILE A 598 42.03 -12.94 13.56
C ILE A 598 42.40 -14.23 12.84
N LEU A 599 42.17 -14.30 11.53
CA LEU A 599 42.50 -15.49 10.73
C LEU A 599 43.77 -15.31 9.89
N GLU A 600 44.19 -14.07 9.62
CA GLU A 600 45.39 -13.78 8.83
C GLU A 600 45.80 -12.32 8.98
N LEU A 601 47.11 -12.03 8.91
CA LEU A 601 47.68 -10.69 8.86
C LEU A 601 48.66 -10.54 7.70
N VAL A 602 48.63 -9.36 7.08
CA VAL A 602 49.55 -9.01 5.99
C VAL A 602 50.05 -7.58 6.18
N PHE A 603 51.36 -7.41 6.24
CA PHE A 603 52.01 -6.10 6.15
C PHE A 603 52.45 -5.86 4.71
N THR A 604 52.32 -4.62 4.25
CA THR A 604 52.77 -4.21 2.90
C THR A 604 53.54 -2.90 2.92
N ASP A 605 54.51 -2.78 2.02
CA ASP A 605 55.18 -1.51 1.71
C ASP A 605 54.29 -0.60 0.83
N ALA A 606 54.81 0.57 0.46
CA ALA A 606 54.08 1.55 -0.36
C ALA A 606 53.76 1.06 -1.78
N ASP A 607 54.53 0.10 -2.29
CA ASP A 607 54.33 -0.52 -3.60
C ASP A 607 53.40 -1.74 -3.54
N GLY A 608 52.99 -2.15 -2.34
CA GLY A 608 52.11 -3.29 -2.09
C GLY A 608 52.84 -4.63 -1.98
N ASN A 609 54.17 -4.65 -1.88
CA ASN A 609 54.93 -5.88 -1.65
C ASN A 609 54.74 -6.37 -0.21
N LEU A 610 54.67 -7.69 -0.03
CA LEU A 610 54.52 -8.33 1.27
C LEU A 610 55.77 -8.14 2.14
N LEU A 611 55.57 -7.71 3.37
CA LEU A 611 56.59 -7.62 4.42
C LEU A 611 56.31 -8.69 5.48
N GLU A 612 57.08 -9.78 5.48
CA GLU A 612 56.91 -10.86 6.46
C GLU A 612 57.87 -10.66 7.66
N PRO A 613 57.37 -10.62 8.91
CA PRO A 613 58.23 -10.52 10.09
C PRO A 613 59.20 -11.70 10.22
N VAL A 614 60.44 -11.46 10.68
CA VAL A 614 61.43 -12.54 10.85
C VAL A 614 61.00 -13.58 11.89
N ASN A 615 60.17 -13.16 12.85
CA ASN A 615 59.58 -14.03 13.86
C ASN A 615 58.15 -14.52 13.52
N ALA A 616 57.71 -14.42 12.26
CA ALA A 616 56.39 -14.89 11.83
C ALA A 616 56.13 -16.38 12.19
N LYS A 617 57.17 -17.21 12.24
CA LYS A 617 57.09 -18.62 12.66
C LYS A 617 56.65 -18.82 14.11
N GLU A 618 56.87 -17.84 14.99
CA GLU A 618 56.40 -17.87 16.39
C GLU A 618 54.87 -17.66 16.46
N TYR A 619 54.33 -16.93 15.49
CA TYR A 619 52.91 -16.59 15.37
C TYR A 619 52.29 -17.22 14.13
N LYS A 620 52.59 -18.50 13.90
CA LYS A 620 52.30 -19.21 12.64
C LYS A 620 50.88 -18.97 12.10
N ASN A 621 49.84 -19.02 12.94
CA ASN A 621 48.45 -18.86 12.51
C ASN A 621 48.10 -17.46 11.99
N LEU A 622 48.94 -16.45 12.25
CA LEU A 622 48.72 -15.09 11.74
C LEU A 622 49.34 -14.88 10.35
N PHE A 623 50.12 -15.85 9.84
CA PHE A 623 50.94 -15.67 8.63
C PHE A 623 50.98 -16.90 7.70
N ASP A 624 50.24 -17.98 7.97
CA ASP A 624 50.36 -19.24 7.23
C ASP A 624 49.54 -19.32 5.93
N GLU A 625 48.64 -18.36 5.69
CA GLU A 625 47.75 -18.31 4.52
C GLU A 625 47.85 -16.99 3.72
N GLN A 626 48.90 -16.19 3.91
CA GLN A 626 49.15 -14.92 3.19
C GLN A 626 49.03 -15.01 1.66
N LYS A 627 49.27 -16.18 1.06
CA LYS A 627 49.05 -16.44 -0.38
C LYS A 627 47.61 -16.23 -0.86
N LEU A 628 46.63 -16.18 0.04
CA LEU A 628 45.22 -15.91 -0.26
C LEU A 628 44.94 -14.40 -0.40
N PHE A 629 45.86 -13.55 0.03
CA PHE A 629 45.74 -12.10 -0.13
C PHE A 629 46.03 -11.70 -1.57
N THR A 630 45.16 -10.88 -2.15
CA THR A 630 45.24 -10.45 -3.56
C THR A 630 45.49 -8.94 -3.71
N GLY A 631 45.90 -8.26 -2.64
CA GLY A 631 46.16 -6.82 -2.64
C GLY A 631 44.91 -5.95 -2.51
N ARG A 632 43.70 -6.54 -2.48
CA ARG A 632 42.43 -5.80 -2.39
C ARG A 632 41.30 -6.63 -1.78
N SER A 633 40.38 -5.95 -1.09
CA SER A 633 39.08 -6.51 -0.72
C SER A 633 38.11 -6.40 -1.89
N THR A 634 37.36 -7.46 -2.17
CA THR A 634 36.46 -7.58 -3.33
C THR A 634 35.18 -8.31 -2.99
N ASN A 635 34.20 -8.25 -3.89
CA ASN A 635 33.00 -9.09 -3.78
C ASN A 635 33.30 -10.59 -3.86
N LEU A 636 34.48 -11.02 -4.32
CA LEU A 636 34.82 -12.43 -4.49
C LEU A 636 35.52 -13.03 -3.27
N ASN A 637 36.25 -12.25 -2.49
CA ASN A 637 37.13 -12.74 -1.41
C ASN A 637 36.65 -12.32 0.00
N GLY A 638 35.44 -11.78 0.13
CA GLY A 638 34.91 -11.39 1.43
C GLY A 638 33.39 -11.22 1.44
N THR A 639 32.87 -10.99 2.64
CA THR A 639 31.48 -10.58 2.87
C THR A 639 31.26 -9.13 2.43
N TYR A 640 30.01 -8.82 2.05
CA TYR A 640 29.54 -7.46 1.82
C TYR A 640 28.04 -7.36 2.10
N PHE A 641 27.54 -6.16 2.38
CA PHE A 641 26.13 -5.93 2.72
C PHE A 641 25.66 -6.90 3.82
N ASP A 642 24.43 -7.41 3.77
CA ASP A 642 23.83 -8.30 4.77
C ASP A 642 24.48 -9.69 4.88
N GLU A 643 25.52 -10.02 4.08
CA GLU A 643 26.27 -11.26 4.25
C GLU A 643 27.00 -11.31 5.59
N ILE A 644 27.42 -10.15 6.11
CA ILE A 644 28.09 -10.01 7.42
C ILE A 644 27.23 -10.54 8.58
N TYR A 645 25.91 -10.58 8.39
CA TYR A 645 24.96 -11.08 9.39
C TYR A 645 24.61 -12.54 9.14
N HIS A 646 24.18 -12.87 7.92
CA HIS A 646 23.61 -14.19 7.64
C HIS A 646 24.66 -15.29 7.48
N ALA A 647 25.75 -15.02 6.76
CA ALA A 647 26.84 -15.99 6.61
C ALA A 647 27.54 -16.23 7.94
N ARG A 648 27.78 -15.15 8.70
CA ARG A 648 28.29 -15.21 10.07
C ARG A 648 27.40 -16.07 10.96
N THR A 649 26.09 -15.83 11.00
CA THR A 649 25.23 -16.63 11.88
C THR A 649 25.07 -18.07 11.41
N ALA A 650 25.20 -18.36 10.12
CA ALA A 650 25.31 -19.74 9.65
C ALA A 650 26.59 -20.43 10.17
N TYR A 651 27.73 -19.71 10.22
CA TYR A 651 28.96 -20.18 10.87
C TYR A 651 28.78 -20.37 12.39
N GLU A 652 28.15 -19.42 13.07
CA GLU A 652 27.88 -19.50 14.52
C GLU A 652 27.01 -20.71 14.86
N MET A 653 25.99 -21.01 14.04
CA MET A 653 25.15 -22.20 14.18
C MET A 653 25.93 -23.51 14.06
N ILE A 654 26.92 -23.58 13.15
CA ILE A 654 27.77 -24.77 12.97
C ILE A 654 28.64 -25.00 14.19
N HIS A 655 29.17 -23.93 14.78
CA HIS A 655 30.13 -23.99 15.89
C HIS A 655 29.45 -23.88 17.26
N HIS A 656 28.13 -23.90 17.33
CA HIS A 656 27.34 -23.73 18.56
C HIS A 656 27.63 -22.43 19.32
N LEU A 657 28.03 -21.38 18.60
CA LEU A 657 28.29 -20.04 19.13
C LEU A 657 26.97 -19.26 19.30
N TYR A 658 27.04 -18.15 20.04
CA TYR A 658 25.95 -17.18 20.11
C TYR A 658 25.58 -16.71 18.70
N CYS A 659 24.30 -16.84 18.34
CA CYS A 659 23.79 -16.42 17.04
C CYS A 659 23.50 -14.91 17.04
N TYR A 660 24.36 -14.15 16.38
CA TYR A 660 24.28 -12.70 16.30
C TYR A 660 23.00 -12.20 15.59
N GLU A 661 22.74 -12.70 14.38
CA GLU A 661 21.56 -12.31 13.63
C GLU A 661 20.34 -13.07 14.18
N ASN A 662 19.57 -12.40 15.03
CA ASN A 662 18.37 -12.94 15.68
C ASN A 662 17.09 -12.18 15.28
N THR A 663 17.15 -11.29 14.28
CA THR A 663 16.02 -10.49 13.80
C THR A 663 15.14 -11.26 12.82
N HIS A 664 15.61 -12.42 12.35
CA HIS A 664 14.88 -13.31 11.46
C HIS A 664 14.85 -14.78 11.90
N PRO A 665 13.78 -15.52 11.52
CA PRO A 665 13.71 -16.96 11.72
C PRO A 665 14.94 -17.71 11.16
N PRO A 666 15.33 -18.84 11.77
CA PRO A 666 16.64 -19.44 11.56
C PRO A 666 16.77 -20.32 10.31
N LEU A 667 15.68 -20.80 9.69
CA LEU A 667 15.77 -21.83 8.64
C LEU A 667 16.64 -21.41 7.45
N GLY A 668 16.55 -20.14 7.02
CA GLY A 668 17.38 -19.65 5.90
C GLY A 668 18.87 -19.73 6.20
N LYS A 669 19.27 -19.40 7.44
CA LYS A 669 20.66 -19.48 7.92
C LYS A 669 21.09 -20.94 8.11
N ALA A 670 20.20 -21.80 8.58
CA ALA A 670 20.45 -23.24 8.68
C ALA A 670 20.67 -23.90 7.30
N ILE A 671 19.92 -23.50 6.27
CA ILE A 671 20.15 -23.97 4.89
C ILE A 671 21.51 -23.44 4.37
N MET A 672 21.84 -22.19 4.67
CA MET A 672 23.14 -21.60 4.30
C MET A 672 24.32 -22.33 4.96
N ALA A 673 24.16 -22.75 6.22
CA ALA A 673 25.15 -23.54 6.94
C ALA A 673 25.50 -24.85 6.22
N VAL A 674 24.55 -25.48 5.51
CA VAL A 674 24.84 -26.66 4.67
C VAL A 674 25.85 -26.34 3.57
N GLY A 675 25.77 -25.16 2.95
CA GLY A 675 26.74 -24.71 1.95
C GLY A 675 28.14 -24.55 2.55
N ILE A 676 28.22 -23.93 3.72
CA ILE A 676 29.48 -23.75 4.48
C ILE A 676 30.07 -25.12 4.88
N LEU A 677 29.25 -26.07 5.31
CA LEU A 677 29.72 -27.42 5.67
C LEU A 677 30.28 -28.20 4.48
N ILE A 678 29.77 -27.98 3.26
CA ILE A 678 30.22 -28.69 2.05
C ILE A 678 31.46 -28.04 1.44
N PHE A 679 31.52 -26.71 1.38
CA PHE A 679 32.56 -25.97 0.64
C PHE A 679 33.53 -25.19 1.53
N GLY A 680 33.28 -25.12 2.84
CA GLY A 680 34.03 -24.32 3.80
C GLY A 680 33.43 -22.92 4.02
N MET A 681 33.94 -22.23 5.06
CA MET A 681 33.58 -20.83 5.35
C MET A 681 34.31 -19.89 4.38
N CYS A 682 33.85 -19.87 3.14
CA CYS A 682 34.36 -19.02 2.06
C CYS A 682 33.21 -18.41 1.23
N PRO A 683 33.47 -17.32 0.47
CA PRO A 683 32.47 -16.64 -0.35
C PRO A 683 31.63 -17.56 -1.25
N PHE A 684 32.26 -18.54 -1.87
CA PHE A 684 31.54 -19.55 -2.64
C PHE A 684 30.60 -20.39 -1.76
N GLY A 685 31.08 -20.87 -0.62
CA GLY A 685 30.35 -21.80 0.25
C GLY A 685 29.08 -21.21 0.85
N TRP A 686 29.13 -19.98 1.38
CA TRP A 686 27.95 -19.35 1.97
C TRP A 686 26.94 -18.84 0.92
N ARG A 687 27.36 -18.53 -0.31
CA ARG A 687 26.46 -18.13 -1.41
C ARG A 687 25.86 -19.31 -2.18
N PHE A 688 26.47 -20.49 -2.11
CA PHE A 688 26.12 -21.65 -2.93
C PHE A 688 24.64 -22.04 -2.79
N MET A 689 24.15 -22.20 -1.55
CA MET A 689 22.78 -22.67 -1.29
C MET A 689 21.73 -21.64 -1.73
N GLY A 690 22.00 -20.35 -1.56
CA GLY A 690 21.13 -19.30 -2.08
C GLY A 690 21.03 -19.38 -3.62
N THR A 691 22.18 -19.51 -4.29
CA THR A 691 22.24 -19.58 -5.75
C THR A 691 21.53 -20.82 -6.29
N LEU A 692 21.74 -21.97 -5.64
CA LEU A 692 21.07 -23.23 -5.98
C LEU A 692 19.55 -23.08 -5.86
N PHE A 693 19.05 -22.47 -4.79
CA PHE A 693 17.61 -22.24 -4.61
C PHE A 693 17.06 -21.27 -5.66
N GLY A 694 17.82 -20.25 -6.08
CA GLY A 694 17.50 -19.43 -7.24
C GLY A 694 17.34 -20.25 -8.53
N VAL A 695 18.29 -21.16 -8.82
CA VAL A 695 18.21 -22.08 -9.96
C VAL A 695 16.96 -22.97 -9.87
N LEU A 696 16.61 -23.46 -8.68
CA LEU A 696 15.43 -24.29 -8.43
C LEU A 696 14.09 -23.53 -8.62
N MET A 697 14.07 -22.20 -8.56
CA MET A 697 12.87 -21.41 -8.86
C MET A 697 12.44 -21.55 -10.34
N ILE A 698 13.39 -21.78 -11.26
CA ILE A 698 13.15 -21.92 -12.70
C ILE A 698 12.24 -23.11 -13.04
N PRO A 699 12.54 -24.36 -12.62
CA PRO A 699 11.63 -25.48 -12.86
C PRO A 699 10.27 -25.31 -12.17
N ILE A 700 10.22 -24.65 -11.00
CA ILE A 700 8.96 -24.37 -10.32
C ILE A 700 8.10 -23.41 -11.15
N ILE A 701 8.64 -22.28 -11.60
CA ILE A 701 7.87 -21.31 -12.38
C ILE A 701 7.48 -21.85 -13.75
N TYR A 702 8.35 -22.64 -14.40
CA TYR A 702 8.00 -23.29 -15.67
C TYR A 702 6.85 -24.27 -15.49
N ASN A 703 6.91 -25.14 -14.47
CA ASN A 703 5.85 -26.11 -14.20
C ASN A 703 4.55 -25.42 -13.79
N PHE A 704 4.64 -24.35 -13.00
CA PHE A 704 3.50 -23.50 -12.69
C PHE A 704 2.88 -22.90 -13.95
N ALA A 705 3.70 -22.30 -14.83
CA ALA A 705 3.27 -21.78 -16.13
C ALA A 705 2.66 -22.88 -17.01
N LYS A 706 3.21 -24.09 -17.03
CA LYS A 706 2.67 -25.22 -17.82
C LYS A 706 1.29 -25.61 -17.35
N LYS A 707 1.08 -25.75 -16.05
CA LYS A 707 -0.25 -26.02 -15.46
C LYS A 707 -1.21 -24.85 -15.63
N PHE A 708 -0.68 -23.62 -15.70
CA PHE A 708 -1.47 -22.41 -15.80
C PHE A 708 -1.94 -22.12 -17.23
N PHE A 709 -1.06 -22.23 -18.22
CA PHE A 709 -1.32 -21.88 -19.62
C PHE A 709 -1.62 -23.10 -20.50
N GLY A 710 -0.99 -24.25 -20.24
CA GLY A 710 -1.10 -25.46 -21.07
C GLY A 710 -0.17 -25.50 -22.29
N GLU A 711 0.26 -24.34 -22.80
CA GLU A 711 1.05 -24.22 -24.02
C GLU A 711 2.54 -23.97 -23.77
N THR A 712 3.41 -24.74 -24.43
CA THR A 712 4.87 -24.70 -24.23
C THR A 712 5.51 -23.33 -24.51
N TRP A 713 5.09 -22.65 -25.58
CA TRP A 713 5.74 -21.40 -25.99
C TRP A 713 5.63 -20.28 -24.92
N ILE A 714 4.48 -20.18 -24.25
CA ILE A 714 4.27 -19.14 -23.24
C ILE A 714 4.90 -19.54 -21.90
N CYS A 715 5.07 -20.85 -21.64
CA CYS A 715 5.87 -21.32 -20.52
C CYS A 715 7.32 -20.86 -20.66
N ILE A 716 7.90 -21.08 -21.85
CA ILE A 716 9.27 -20.62 -22.18
C ILE A 716 9.39 -19.10 -21.99
N VAL A 717 8.48 -18.32 -22.59
CA VAL A 717 8.47 -16.85 -22.46
C VAL A 717 8.39 -16.41 -21.00
N THR A 718 7.46 -16.97 -20.22
CA THR A 718 7.24 -16.58 -18.82
C THR A 718 8.45 -16.93 -17.97
N THR A 719 9.03 -18.11 -18.17
CA THR A 719 10.23 -18.55 -17.45
C THR A 719 11.43 -17.69 -17.82
N LEU A 720 11.68 -17.40 -19.10
CA LEU A 720 12.79 -16.55 -19.53
C LEU A 720 12.71 -15.14 -18.93
N LEU A 721 11.53 -14.54 -18.90
CA LEU A 721 11.32 -13.21 -18.29
C LEU A 721 11.63 -13.21 -16.79
N PHE A 722 11.33 -14.30 -16.07
CA PHE A 722 11.69 -14.44 -14.66
C PHE A 722 13.18 -14.74 -14.46
N THR A 723 13.72 -15.67 -15.25
CA THR A 723 15.12 -16.10 -15.19
C THR A 723 16.08 -14.92 -15.38
N PHE A 724 15.80 -14.05 -16.35
CA PHE A 724 16.61 -12.87 -16.68
C PHE A 724 16.08 -11.57 -16.06
N ASP A 725 15.31 -11.68 -14.97
CA ASP A 725 15.02 -10.53 -14.10
C ASP A 725 16.24 -10.19 -13.25
N PHE A 726 16.52 -8.89 -13.08
CA PHE A 726 17.72 -8.41 -12.42
C PHE A 726 17.70 -8.74 -10.92
N MET A 727 16.54 -8.59 -10.27
CA MET A 727 16.38 -8.85 -8.85
C MET A 727 16.50 -10.35 -8.57
N HIS A 728 15.95 -11.19 -9.44
CA HIS A 728 16.14 -12.63 -9.34
C HIS A 728 17.62 -13.01 -9.39
N PHE A 729 18.38 -12.49 -10.35
CA PHE A 729 19.80 -12.78 -10.45
C PHE A 729 20.61 -12.26 -9.25
N VAL A 730 20.46 -11.00 -8.89
CA VAL A 730 21.24 -10.37 -7.81
C VAL A 730 20.91 -10.98 -6.46
N GLN A 731 19.62 -11.10 -6.12
CA GLN A 731 19.19 -11.57 -4.79
C GLN A 731 19.47 -13.05 -4.56
N THR A 732 19.55 -13.85 -5.62
CA THR A 732 19.86 -15.29 -5.49
C THR A 732 21.36 -15.56 -5.33
N ARG A 733 22.22 -14.62 -5.71
CA ARG A 733 23.69 -14.76 -5.65
C ARG A 733 24.32 -14.25 -4.35
N ILE A 734 23.61 -13.40 -3.61
CA ILE A 734 24.07 -12.90 -2.31
C ILE A 734 23.59 -13.83 -1.19
N ALA A 735 24.41 -14.03 -0.15
CA ALA A 735 24.06 -14.85 1.01
C ALA A 735 23.06 -14.14 1.94
N THR A 736 21.81 -14.05 1.49
CA THR A 736 20.67 -13.54 2.27
C THR A 736 19.52 -14.55 2.31
N ILE A 737 18.64 -14.41 3.28
CA ILE A 737 17.54 -15.36 3.51
C ILE A 737 16.34 -15.19 2.55
N ASP A 738 16.31 -14.11 1.75
CA ASP A 738 15.19 -13.75 0.88
C ASP A 738 14.92 -14.78 -0.24
N VAL A 739 15.96 -15.48 -0.69
CA VAL A 739 15.85 -16.52 -1.71
C VAL A 739 15.09 -17.75 -1.22
N PHE A 740 15.33 -18.18 0.02
CA PHE A 740 14.69 -19.37 0.58
C PHE A 740 13.19 -19.13 0.78
N VAL A 741 12.82 -18.00 1.40
CA VAL A 741 11.41 -17.65 1.61
C VAL A 741 10.66 -17.51 0.28
N THR A 742 11.29 -16.91 -0.75
CA THR A 742 10.67 -16.72 -2.06
C THR A 742 10.36 -18.06 -2.74
N LEU A 743 11.30 -19.02 -2.69
CA LEU A 743 11.09 -20.34 -3.28
C LEU A 743 9.94 -21.08 -2.59
N PHE A 744 9.87 -21.02 -1.26
CA PHE A 744 8.80 -21.67 -0.51
C PHE A 744 7.43 -21.01 -0.73
N ILE A 745 7.38 -19.69 -0.93
CA ILE A 745 6.17 -18.97 -1.37
C ILE A 745 5.75 -19.44 -2.77
N MET A 746 6.68 -19.57 -3.71
CA MET A 746 6.36 -20.07 -5.05
C MET A 746 5.76 -21.48 -5.00
N LEU A 747 6.34 -22.37 -4.19
CA LEU A 747 5.83 -23.73 -3.99
C LEU A 747 4.44 -23.74 -3.36
N SER A 748 4.19 -22.94 -2.32
CA SER A 748 2.89 -22.90 -1.64
C SER A 748 1.78 -22.46 -2.61
N TYR A 749 2.02 -21.42 -3.41
CA TYR A 749 1.07 -20.98 -4.44
C TYR A 749 0.92 -21.97 -5.60
N TYR A 750 2.00 -22.60 -6.04
CA TYR A 750 1.94 -23.66 -7.06
C TYR A 750 1.04 -24.82 -6.60
N PHE A 751 1.22 -25.29 -5.37
CA PHE A 751 0.41 -26.38 -4.82
C PHE A 751 -1.03 -25.97 -4.56
N MET A 752 -1.26 -24.75 -4.06
CA MET A 752 -2.61 -24.18 -3.93
C MET A 752 -3.32 -24.10 -5.28
N TYR A 753 -2.63 -23.67 -6.35
CA TYR A 753 -3.18 -23.66 -7.69
C TYR A 753 -3.59 -25.07 -8.14
N CYS A 754 -2.74 -26.07 -7.92
CA CYS A 754 -3.06 -27.46 -8.23
C CYS A 754 -4.32 -27.92 -7.47
N TYR A 755 -4.44 -27.57 -6.19
CA TYR A 755 -5.64 -27.84 -5.40
C TYR A 755 -6.91 -27.19 -5.98
N THR A 756 -6.84 -25.91 -6.42
CA THR A 756 -8.01 -25.22 -7.00
C THR A 756 -8.58 -25.87 -8.27
N LYS A 757 -7.81 -26.76 -8.91
CA LYS A 757 -8.25 -27.52 -10.09
C LYS A 757 -8.98 -28.81 -9.76
N LEU A 758 -8.96 -29.25 -8.51
CA LEU A 758 -9.62 -30.46 -8.07
C LEU A 758 -11.03 -30.18 -7.53
N ASN A 759 -11.86 -31.22 -7.54
CA ASN A 759 -13.19 -31.24 -6.96
C ASN A 759 -13.33 -32.46 -6.05
N PHE A 760 -13.60 -32.25 -4.76
CA PHE A 760 -13.74 -33.38 -3.84
C PHE A 760 -15.00 -34.23 -4.10
N TYR A 761 -15.91 -33.79 -4.97
CA TYR A 761 -17.09 -34.55 -5.37
C TYR A 761 -16.79 -35.58 -6.48
N ASP A 762 -15.71 -35.39 -7.25
CA ASP A 762 -15.31 -36.35 -8.30
C ASP A 762 -13.93 -36.99 -8.03
N THR A 763 -13.16 -36.41 -7.11
CA THR A 763 -11.81 -36.83 -6.78
C THR A 763 -11.74 -37.26 -5.32
N PRO A 764 -11.21 -38.46 -5.00
CA PRO A 764 -11.05 -38.90 -3.63
C PRO A 764 -10.27 -37.90 -2.77
N LEU A 765 -10.73 -37.66 -1.53
CA LEU A 765 -10.12 -36.67 -0.63
C LEU A 765 -8.61 -36.85 -0.46
N LYS A 766 -8.11 -38.09 -0.38
CA LYS A 766 -6.67 -38.39 -0.28
C LYS A 766 -5.87 -37.72 -1.41
N LYS A 767 -6.38 -37.72 -2.65
CA LYS A 767 -5.72 -37.07 -3.80
C LYS A 767 -5.83 -35.54 -3.75
N THR A 768 -6.91 -35.01 -3.19
CA THR A 768 -7.06 -33.56 -2.97
C THR A 768 -6.17 -33.05 -1.84
N PHE A 769 -5.88 -33.89 -0.85
CA PHE A 769 -5.07 -33.57 0.31
C PHE A 769 -3.57 -33.51 0.01
N ILE A 770 -3.07 -34.21 -1.02
CA ILE A 770 -1.66 -34.15 -1.41
C ILE A 770 -1.22 -32.71 -1.75
N PRO A 771 -1.80 -32.02 -2.76
CA PRO A 771 -1.40 -30.64 -3.05
C PRO A 771 -1.71 -29.70 -1.88
N LEU A 772 -2.80 -29.93 -1.14
CA LEU A 772 -3.15 -29.09 0.00
C LEU A 772 -2.14 -29.22 1.16
N GLY A 773 -1.66 -30.41 1.44
CA GLY A 773 -0.67 -30.69 2.48
C GLY A 773 0.72 -30.20 2.10
N LEU A 774 1.14 -30.41 0.86
CA LEU A 774 2.38 -29.84 0.33
C LEU A 774 2.37 -28.31 0.34
N CYS A 775 1.21 -27.69 0.08
CA CYS A 775 1.03 -26.25 0.26
C CYS A 775 1.28 -25.82 1.71
N GLY A 776 0.71 -26.54 2.68
CA GLY A 776 0.89 -26.27 4.10
C GLY A 776 2.34 -26.44 4.59
N ILE A 777 3.04 -27.49 4.12
CA ILE A 777 4.46 -27.70 4.41
C ILE A 777 5.32 -26.58 3.82
N ALA A 778 5.12 -26.24 2.54
CA ALA A 778 5.84 -25.14 1.90
C ALA A 778 5.57 -23.80 2.60
N MET A 779 4.34 -23.57 3.06
CA MET A 779 4.00 -22.41 3.88
C MET A 779 4.79 -22.39 5.21
N GLY A 780 4.86 -23.51 5.92
CA GLY A 780 5.67 -23.62 7.15
C GLY A 780 7.15 -23.33 6.94
N LEU A 781 7.74 -23.86 5.85
CA LEU A 781 9.12 -23.58 5.47
C LEU A 781 9.34 -22.09 5.13
N SER A 782 8.34 -21.44 4.51
CA SER A 782 8.42 -20.00 4.25
C SER A 782 8.43 -19.18 5.55
N TRP A 783 7.59 -19.53 6.53
CA TRP A 783 7.52 -18.84 7.83
C TRP A 783 8.84 -18.96 8.58
N ALA A 784 9.37 -20.18 8.62
CA ALA A 784 10.63 -20.51 9.29
C ALA A 784 11.85 -19.86 8.63
N SER A 785 11.71 -19.35 7.39
CA SER A 785 12.77 -18.62 6.68
C SER A 785 12.70 -17.12 6.92
N LYS A 786 11.51 -16.50 6.80
CA LYS A 786 11.29 -15.05 7.02
C LYS A 786 9.80 -14.77 7.23
N TRP A 787 9.46 -13.79 8.07
CA TRP A 787 8.05 -13.42 8.34
C TRP A 787 7.28 -12.90 7.12
N THR A 788 7.96 -12.51 6.04
CA THR A 788 7.32 -12.25 4.75
C THR A 788 6.56 -13.47 4.21
N GLY A 789 6.95 -14.69 4.60
CA GLY A 789 6.19 -15.91 4.34
C GLY A 789 4.79 -15.91 4.97
N ILE A 790 4.60 -15.26 6.12
CA ILE A 790 3.29 -15.15 6.81
C ILE A 790 2.34 -14.28 5.99
N TYR A 791 2.85 -13.22 5.36
CA TYR A 791 2.06 -12.35 4.47
C TYR A 791 1.46 -13.14 3.30
N SER A 792 2.23 -14.09 2.76
CA SER A 792 1.77 -14.99 1.70
C SER A 792 0.57 -15.85 2.10
N SER A 793 0.49 -16.25 3.37
CA SER A 793 -0.58 -17.10 3.89
C SER A 793 -1.95 -16.43 3.85
N ALA A 794 -2.01 -15.10 3.95
CA ALA A 794 -3.27 -14.36 3.83
C ALA A 794 -3.91 -14.58 2.45
N GLY A 795 -3.11 -14.54 1.37
CA GLY A 795 -3.60 -14.80 0.02
C GLY A 795 -4.02 -16.26 -0.17
N LEU A 796 -3.25 -17.21 0.36
CA LEU A 796 -3.60 -18.65 0.33
C LEU A 796 -4.93 -18.92 1.05
N CYS A 797 -5.13 -18.30 2.21
CA CYS A 797 -6.35 -18.40 3.01
C CYS A 797 -7.57 -17.90 2.21
N VAL A 798 -7.47 -16.72 1.60
CA VAL A 798 -8.56 -16.17 0.76
C VAL A 798 -8.86 -17.09 -0.42
N ILE A 799 -7.84 -17.59 -1.13
CA ILE A 799 -8.01 -18.51 -2.26
C ILE A 799 -8.71 -19.81 -1.82
N PHE A 800 -8.31 -20.36 -0.67
CA PHE A 800 -8.92 -21.55 -0.09
C PHE A 800 -10.40 -21.33 0.23
N PHE A 801 -10.76 -20.24 0.91
CA PHE A 801 -12.15 -19.96 1.25
C PHE A 801 -13.01 -19.62 0.02
N ILE A 802 -12.45 -18.98 -1.01
CA ILE A 802 -13.13 -18.83 -2.32
C ILE A 802 -13.46 -20.21 -2.90
N GLN A 803 -12.53 -21.16 -2.80
CA GLN A 803 -12.76 -22.52 -3.28
C GLN A 803 -13.81 -23.25 -2.44
N MET A 804 -13.82 -23.09 -1.12
CA MET A 804 -14.85 -23.65 -0.23
C MET A 804 -16.23 -23.06 -0.50
N TYR A 805 -16.31 -21.74 -0.71
CA TYR A 805 -17.55 -21.08 -1.10
C TYR A 805 -18.07 -21.61 -2.45
N LYS A 806 -17.18 -21.88 -3.41
CA LYS A 806 -17.56 -22.52 -4.67
C LYS A 806 -18.17 -23.91 -4.45
N ARG A 807 -17.59 -24.73 -3.56
CA ARG A 807 -18.15 -26.05 -3.20
C ARG A 807 -19.52 -25.92 -2.53
N PHE A 808 -19.68 -24.97 -1.63
CA PHE A 808 -20.98 -24.67 -1.02
C PHE A 808 -22.04 -24.26 -2.06
N ARG A 809 -21.66 -23.47 -3.08
CA ARG A 809 -22.57 -23.12 -4.18
C ARG A 809 -22.97 -24.31 -5.05
N GLU A 810 -22.06 -25.26 -5.25
CA GLU A 810 -22.37 -26.53 -5.94
C GLU A 810 -23.36 -27.37 -5.13
N TYR A 811 -23.19 -27.44 -3.81
CA TYR A 811 -24.15 -28.04 -2.87
C TYR A 811 -25.54 -27.38 -2.93
N GLN A 812 -25.60 -26.05 -2.83
CA GLN A 812 -26.86 -25.29 -2.95
C GLN A 812 -27.57 -25.53 -4.30
N TYR A 813 -26.80 -25.66 -5.38
CA TYR A 813 -27.35 -25.96 -6.69
C TYR A 813 -27.89 -27.40 -6.78
N ALA A 814 -27.14 -28.37 -6.25
CA ALA A 814 -27.56 -29.77 -6.20
C ALA A 814 -28.86 -29.97 -5.41
N ASN A 815 -29.02 -29.28 -4.27
CA ASN A 815 -30.24 -29.38 -3.44
C ASN A 815 -31.51 -28.87 -4.13
N LYS A 816 -31.39 -27.97 -5.12
CA LYS A 816 -32.55 -27.44 -5.87
C LYS A 816 -33.09 -28.43 -6.90
N ASN A 817 -32.30 -29.41 -7.29
CA ASN A 817 -32.68 -30.44 -8.26
C ASN A 817 -32.00 -31.76 -7.86
N ILE A 818 -32.48 -32.39 -6.79
CA ILE A 818 -31.80 -33.48 -6.08
C ILE A 818 -31.58 -34.73 -6.95
N ASP A 819 -32.51 -35.01 -7.85
CA ASP A 819 -32.50 -36.18 -8.74
C ASP A 819 -31.68 -35.94 -10.02
N GLY A 820 -31.19 -34.73 -10.22
CA GLY A 820 -30.38 -34.36 -11.37
C GLY A 820 -28.94 -34.90 -11.32
N SER A 821 -28.28 -34.80 -12.47
CA SER A 821 -26.82 -34.93 -12.55
C SER A 821 -26.25 -33.83 -13.46
N THR A 822 -25.06 -33.35 -13.13
CA THR A 822 -24.34 -32.34 -13.93
C THR A 822 -22.91 -32.80 -14.13
N ASP A 823 -22.41 -32.73 -15.37
CA ASP A 823 -21.07 -33.21 -15.76
C ASP A 823 -20.79 -34.67 -15.33
N GLY A 824 -21.84 -35.49 -15.16
CA GLY A 824 -21.74 -36.88 -14.69
C GLY A 824 -21.48 -37.03 -13.19
N ILE A 825 -21.79 -36.00 -12.38
CA ILE A 825 -21.81 -36.07 -10.91
C ILE A 825 -23.26 -36.00 -10.44
N SER A 826 -23.69 -36.97 -9.64
CA SER A 826 -25.04 -37.02 -9.05
C SER A 826 -25.24 -35.87 -8.05
N HIS A 827 -26.36 -35.15 -8.16
CA HIS A 827 -26.70 -34.08 -7.22
C HIS A 827 -26.99 -34.62 -5.81
N LYS A 828 -27.66 -35.77 -5.71
CA LYS A 828 -27.85 -36.50 -4.46
C LYS A 828 -26.52 -36.81 -3.76
N TYR A 829 -25.53 -37.31 -4.51
CA TYR A 829 -24.19 -37.56 -3.96
C TYR A 829 -23.54 -36.31 -3.37
N ILE A 830 -23.66 -35.16 -4.05
CA ILE A 830 -23.15 -33.86 -3.58
C ILE A 830 -23.85 -33.44 -2.29
N SER A 831 -25.18 -33.54 -2.24
CA SER A 831 -25.99 -33.21 -1.07
C SER A 831 -25.57 -34.01 0.17
N ASP A 832 -25.48 -35.34 0.02
CA ASP A 832 -25.24 -36.25 1.13
C ASP A 832 -23.80 -36.16 1.68
N ASN A 833 -22.84 -35.76 0.84
CA ASN A 833 -21.42 -35.81 1.20
C ASN A 833 -20.78 -34.45 1.50
N PHE A 834 -21.40 -33.32 1.17
CA PHE A 834 -20.78 -32.00 1.31
C PHE A 834 -20.27 -31.73 2.72
N VAL A 835 -21.11 -31.85 3.75
CA VAL A 835 -20.73 -31.54 5.14
C VAL A 835 -19.55 -32.40 5.59
N LYS A 836 -19.59 -33.71 5.31
CA LYS A 836 -18.52 -34.66 5.66
C LYS A 836 -17.21 -34.31 4.95
N MET A 837 -17.24 -34.02 3.66
CA MET A 837 -16.05 -33.67 2.88
C MET A 837 -15.47 -32.31 3.28
N PHE A 838 -16.35 -31.34 3.52
CA PHE A 838 -15.99 -30.01 4.02
C PHE A 838 -15.28 -30.12 5.38
N MET A 839 -15.88 -30.78 6.37
CA MET A 839 -15.29 -30.93 7.71
C MET A 839 -13.96 -31.67 7.69
N LYS A 840 -13.83 -32.74 6.87
CA LYS A 840 -12.55 -33.43 6.69
C LYS A 840 -11.49 -32.53 6.06
N THR A 841 -11.87 -31.68 5.10
CA THR A 841 -10.95 -30.73 4.46
C THR A 841 -10.51 -29.65 5.45
N ILE A 842 -11.43 -29.10 6.25
CA ILE A 842 -11.13 -28.13 7.30
C ILE A 842 -10.21 -28.75 8.36
N GLY A 843 -10.52 -29.95 8.87
CA GLY A 843 -9.67 -30.64 9.84
C GLY A 843 -8.26 -30.92 9.29
N PHE A 844 -8.16 -31.31 8.02
CA PHE A 844 -6.87 -31.44 7.35
C PHE A 844 -6.10 -30.11 7.26
N CYS A 845 -6.81 -29.00 6.98
CA CYS A 845 -6.20 -27.67 6.98
C CYS A 845 -5.72 -27.24 8.37
N CYS A 846 -6.45 -27.54 9.45
CA CYS A 846 -5.98 -27.26 10.81
C CYS A 846 -4.63 -27.94 11.09
N ILE A 847 -4.44 -29.17 10.61
CA ILE A 847 -3.16 -29.87 10.75
C ILE A 847 -2.08 -29.21 9.88
N PHE A 848 -2.33 -29.08 8.57
CA PHE A 848 -1.28 -28.70 7.62
C PHE A 848 -1.03 -27.19 7.48
N PHE A 849 -1.95 -26.33 7.89
CA PHE A 849 -1.82 -24.88 7.84
C PHE A 849 -1.67 -24.23 9.23
N VAL A 850 -1.75 -25.01 10.31
CA VAL A 850 -1.50 -24.50 11.68
C VAL A 850 -0.46 -25.36 12.38
N VAL A 851 -0.76 -26.63 12.65
CA VAL A 851 0.11 -27.50 13.47
C VAL A 851 1.46 -27.75 12.80
N ILE A 852 1.48 -28.19 11.54
CA ILE A 852 2.71 -28.51 10.81
C ILE A 852 3.60 -27.26 10.62
N PRO A 853 3.08 -26.09 10.19
CA PRO A 853 3.88 -24.87 10.14
C PRO A 853 4.50 -24.48 11.47
N VAL A 854 3.75 -24.60 12.58
CA VAL A 854 4.29 -24.34 13.93
C VAL A 854 5.40 -25.32 14.29
N ILE A 855 5.23 -26.61 13.98
CA ILE A 855 6.29 -27.62 14.20
C ILE A 855 7.54 -27.28 13.39
N ILE A 856 7.41 -27.01 12.09
CA ILE A 856 8.54 -26.64 11.22
C ILE A 856 9.24 -25.39 11.74
N TYR A 857 8.46 -24.37 12.13
CA TYR A 857 8.98 -23.12 12.66
C TYR A 857 9.76 -23.35 13.95
N THR A 858 9.19 -24.07 14.92
CA THR A 858 9.85 -24.37 16.19
C THR A 858 11.11 -25.22 15.97
N LEU A 859 11.04 -26.29 15.17
CA LEU A 859 12.20 -27.15 14.91
C LEU A 859 13.34 -26.44 14.18
N SER A 860 13.05 -25.36 13.43
CA SER A 860 14.10 -24.58 12.79
C SER A 860 15.07 -23.91 13.77
N TYR A 861 14.69 -23.75 15.04
CA TYR A 861 15.53 -23.20 16.10
C TYR A 861 16.50 -24.20 16.75
N ILE A 862 16.51 -25.48 16.34
CA ILE A 862 17.46 -26.47 16.89
C ILE A 862 18.92 -25.99 16.83
N PRO A 863 19.43 -25.47 15.69
CA PRO A 863 20.80 -24.97 15.62
C PRO A 863 20.99 -23.56 16.22
N PHE A 864 19.92 -22.89 16.66
CA PHE A 864 19.98 -21.52 17.17
C PHE A 864 20.39 -21.48 18.64
N SER A 865 21.41 -20.67 18.93
CA SER A 865 21.87 -20.39 20.29
C SER A 865 21.72 -18.91 20.62
N ASP A 866 21.07 -18.60 21.74
CA ASP A 866 21.00 -17.24 22.32
C ASP A 866 22.02 -17.03 23.44
N GLY A 867 23.00 -17.95 23.58
CA GLY A 867 24.03 -17.90 24.63
C GLY A 867 23.52 -18.18 26.04
N THR A 868 22.29 -18.71 26.18
CA THR A 868 21.69 -19.01 27.48
C THR A 868 21.35 -20.50 27.64
N ASP A 869 21.26 -20.95 28.89
CA ASP A 869 20.81 -22.31 29.26
C ASP A 869 19.28 -22.47 29.26
N ARG A 870 18.54 -21.59 28.58
CA ARG A 870 17.07 -21.66 28.51
C ARG A 870 16.63 -22.96 27.83
N THR A 871 15.49 -23.49 28.29
CA THR A 871 14.85 -24.63 27.62
C THR A 871 14.50 -24.27 26.17
N PHE A 872 14.49 -25.26 25.28
CA PHE A 872 14.27 -25.07 23.85
C PHE A 872 13.00 -24.24 23.53
N ILE A 873 11.87 -24.55 24.18
CA ILE A 873 10.61 -23.83 23.94
C ILE A 873 10.69 -22.39 24.45
N THR A 874 11.27 -22.17 25.63
CA THR A 874 11.49 -20.81 26.16
C THR A 874 12.36 -19.99 25.21
N LYS A 875 13.44 -20.58 24.68
CA LYS A 875 14.33 -19.93 23.70
C LYS A 875 13.57 -19.48 22.46
N VAL A 876 12.72 -20.34 21.90
CA VAL A 876 11.88 -20.00 20.72
C VAL A 876 10.96 -18.83 21.01
N ILE A 877 10.29 -18.83 22.18
CA ILE A 877 9.37 -17.76 22.58
C ILE A 877 10.11 -16.43 22.75
N GLU A 878 11.25 -16.44 23.44
CA GLU A 878 12.05 -15.23 23.68
C GLU A 878 12.65 -14.68 22.38
N ALA A 879 13.04 -15.55 21.44
CA ALA A 879 13.43 -15.13 20.10
C ALA A 879 12.29 -14.39 19.37
N GLN A 880 11.03 -14.81 19.52
CA GLN A 880 9.89 -14.10 18.91
C GLN A 880 9.69 -12.71 19.51
N LYS A 881 9.80 -12.59 20.84
CA LYS A 881 9.70 -11.30 21.53
C LYS A 881 10.80 -10.35 21.06
N THR A 882 12.04 -10.85 20.99
CA THR A 882 13.20 -10.09 20.52
C THR A 882 13.00 -9.61 19.09
N MET A 883 12.63 -10.51 18.17
CA MET A 883 12.33 -10.16 16.78
C MET A 883 11.20 -9.13 16.66
N PHE A 884 10.10 -9.32 17.39
CA PHE A 884 8.96 -8.41 17.33
C PHE A 884 9.32 -7.02 17.85
N ASN A 885 10.04 -6.95 18.97
CA ASN A 885 10.48 -5.69 19.57
C ASN A 885 11.46 -4.96 18.65
N TYR A 886 12.44 -5.68 18.08
CA TYR A 886 13.36 -5.12 17.08
C TYR A 886 12.59 -4.51 15.91
N HIS A 887 11.68 -5.28 15.31
CA HIS A 887 10.93 -4.88 14.11
C HIS A 887 9.89 -3.79 14.34
N SER A 888 9.40 -3.60 15.58
CA SER A 888 8.43 -2.56 15.94
C SER A 888 9.07 -1.27 16.44
N ALA A 889 10.26 -1.35 17.05
CA ALA A 889 10.99 -0.20 17.57
C ALA A 889 12.05 0.37 16.60
N LEU A 890 12.33 -0.31 15.48
CA LEU A 890 13.33 0.14 14.51
C LEU A 890 12.99 1.51 13.90
N SER A 891 13.80 2.52 14.26
CA SER A 891 13.65 3.91 13.81
C SER A 891 14.98 4.48 13.32
N ASP A 892 15.51 3.88 12.24
CA ASP A 892 16.78 4.31 11.63
C ASP A 892 16.57 5.04 10.31
N THR A 893 17.58 5.82 9.91
CA THR A 893 17.68 6.36 8.56
C THR A 893 18.75 5.60 7.78
N HIS A 894 18.47 5.27 6.52
CA HIS A 894 19.46 4.62 5.64
C HIS A 894 19.45 5.28 4.27
N PRO A 895 20.62 5.64 3.69
CA PRO A 895 20.71 6.41 2.45
C PRO A 895 20.09 5.69 1.27
N TYR A 896 20.10 4.36 1.25
CA TYR A 896 19.48 3.53 0.20
C TYR A 896 18.08 3.01 0.54
N SER A 897 17.47 3.47 1.64
CA SER A 897 16.07 3.14 1.97
C SER A 897 15.10 3.65 0.91
N SER A 898 14.05 2.88 0.63
CA SER A 898 13.01 3.19 -0.36
C SER A 898 11.64 2.75 0.12
N LYS A 899 10.59 3.49 -0.25
CA LYS A 899 9.21 3.20 0.15
C LYS A 899 8.57 2.19 -0.81
N TRP A 900 7.58 1.43 -0.31
CA TRP A 900 6.90 0.38 -1.06
C TRP A 900 6.44 0.81 -2.47
N TYR A 901 5.90 2.01 -2.63
CA TYR A 901 5.40 2.53 -3.91
C TYR A 901 6.52 2.88 -4.91
N GLN A 902 7.75 3.02 -4.45
CA GLN A 902 8.93 3.29 -5.29
C GLN A 902 9.47 2.00 -5.95
N TRP A 903 9.12 0.82 -5.42
CA TRP A 903 9.70 -0.44 -5.87
C TRP A 903 9.24 -0.83 -7.29
N PRO A 904 7.95 -0.83 -7.68
CA PRO A 904 7.54 -1.27 -9.01
C PRO A 904 8.11 -0.42 -10.16
N ILE A 905 8.38 0.85 -9.90
CA ILE A 905 9.03 1.76 -10.85
C ILE A 905 10.56 1.77 -10.72
N MET A 906 11.10 1.12 -9.69
CA MET A 906 12.52 1.03 -9.37
C MET A 906 13.15 2.41 -9.17
N TYR A 907 12.44 3.33 -8.53
CA TYR A 907 12.94 4.71 -8.37
C TYR A 907 14.25 4.76 -7.59
N LYS A 908 14.46 3.86 -6.62
CA LYS A 908 15.66 3.86 -5.79
C LYS A 908 16.15 2.42 -5.56
N PRO A 909 17.13 1.97 -6.36
CA PRO A 909 17.82 0.69 -6.19
C PRO A 909 18.56 0.60 -4.84
N MET A 910 18.90 -0.63 -4.46
CA MET A 910 19.78 -0.88 -3.33
C MET A 910 21.19 -1.20 -3.84
N TRP A 911 22.22 -0.59 -3.26
CA TRP A 911 23.61 -0.82 -3.64
C TRP A 911 24.26 -1.76 -2.63
N TYR A 912 24.66 -2.96 -3.07
CA TYR A 912 25.19 -4.02 -2.20
C TYR A 912 26.71 -4.00 -2.09
N TYR A 913 27.42 -3.59 -3.16
CA TYR A 913 28.88 -3.62 -3.18
C TYR A 913 29.42 -2.51 -4.06
N SER A 914 30.58 -1.99 -3.69
CA SER A 914 31.38 -1.02 -4.42
C SER A 914 32.86 -1.40 -4.34
N GLY A 915 33.59 -1.25 -5.45
CA GLY A 915 35.03 -1.41 -5.47
C GLY A 915 35.71 -0.48 -6.49
N ILE A 916 36.93 -0.07 -6.19
CA ILE A 916 37.80 0.67 -7.11
C ILE A 916 38.93 -0.27 -7.53
N THR A 917 39.04 -0.54 -8.83
CA THR A 917 40.07 -1.45 -9.36
C THR A 917 41.28 -0.69 -9.90
N ALA A 918 41.04 0.41 -10.59
CA ALA A 918 42.03 1.34 -11.14
C ALA A 918 41.33 2.69 -11.39
N ASP A 919 42.08 3.73 -11.74
CA ASP A 919 41.57 5.12 -11.82
C ASP A 919 40.20 5.28 -12.49
N ASN A 920 39.97 4.61 -13.64
CA ASN A 920 38.70 4.65 -14.38
C ASN A 920 37.85 3.37 -14.31
N LEU A 921 38.32 2.32 -13.64
CA LEU A 921 37.60 1.04 -13.52
C LEU A 921 36.95 0.91 -12.13
N ARG A 922 35.65 0.63 -12.12
CA ARG A 922 34.83 0.51 -10.93
C ARG A 922 34.06 -0.80 -10.95
N GLU A 923 33.83 -1.34 -9.78
CA GLU A 923 32.96 -2.49 -9.56
C GLU A 923 31.73 -2.04 -8.76
N GLY A 924 30.60 -2.67 -9.01
CA GLY A 924 29.40 -2.44 -8.22
C GLY A 924 28.34 -3.52 -8.40
N ILE A 925 27.57 -3.76 -7.35
CA ILE A 925 26.41 -4.66 -7.38
C ILE A 925 25.19 -3.86 -6.94
N SER A 926 24.24 -3.64 -7.83
CA SER A 926 23.00 -2.91 -7.56
C SER A 926 21.78 -3.81 -7.74
N ALA A 927 20.91 -3.86 -6.74
CA ALA A 927 19.71 -4.69 -6.69
C ALA A 927 18.45 -3.89 -7.03
N PHE A 928 17.85 -4.22 -8.17
CA PHE A 928 16.60 -3.68 -8.69
C PHE A 928 16.05 -4.65 -9.76
N GLY A 929 14.91 -4.34 -10.36
CA GLY A 929 14.26 -5.19 -11.36
C GLY A 929 14.74 -5.00 -12.79
N ASN A 930 14.38 -5.92 -13.69
CA ASN A 930 14.52 -5.67 -15.12
C ASN A 930 13.42 -4.68 -15.57
N PRO A 931 13.74 -3.51 -16.17
CA PRO A 931 12.74 -2.55 -16.62
C PRO A 931 11.67 -3.12 -17.55
N LEU A 932 12.05 -4.05 -18.44
CA LEU A 932 11.11 -4.73 -19.33
C LEU A 932 10.27 -5.81 -18.63
N VAL A 933 10.54 -6.13 -17.37
CA VAL A 933 9.70 -7.02 -16.56
C VAL A 933 8.84 -6.20 -15.61
N TRP A 934 9.44 -5.28 -14.86
CA TRP A 934 8.77 -4.57 -13.77
C TRP A 934 7.85 -3.46 -14.27
N TRP A 935 8.30 -2.62 -15.21
CA TRP A 935 7.44 -1.55 -15.75
C TRP A 935 6.29 -2.10 -16.58
N ALA A 936 6.51 -3.20 -17.32
CA ALA A 936 5.43 -3.92 -17.99
C ALA A 936 4.53 -4.70 -17.02
N GLY A 937 5.04 -5.04 -15.84
CA GLY A 937 4.29 -5.59 -14.73
C GLY A 937 3.17 -4.68 -14.24
N ILE A 938 3.36 -3.35 -14.28
CA ILE A 938 2.36 -2.36 -13.86
C ILE A 938 1.08 -2.43 -14.74
N PRO A 939 1.14 -2.22 -16.07
CA PRO A 939 -0.03 -2.37 -16.93
C PRO A 939 -0.53 -3.83 -16.98
N ALA A 940 0.34 -4.84 -16.82
CA ALA A 940 -0.10 -6.23 -16.70
C ALA A 940 -1.00 -6.45 -15.46
N PHE A 941 -0.65 -5.86 -14.32
CA PHE A 941 -1.47 -5.88 -13.11
C PHE A 941 -2.80 -5.15 -13.31
N VAL A 942 -2.79 -3.96 -13.93
CA VAL A 942 -4.02 -3.23 -14.29
C VAL A 942 -4.89 -4.08 -15.24
N TYR A 943 -4.26 -4.79 -16.18
CA TYR A 943 -4.97 -5.70 -17.07
C TYR A 943 -5.56 -6.91 -16.33
N MET A 944 -4.91 -7.43 -15.28
CA MET A 944 -5.51 -8.45 -14.41
C MET A 944 -6.79 -7.90 -13.76
N LEU A 945 -6.75 -6.70 -13.19
CA LEU A 945 -7.94 -6.06 -12.59
C LEU A 945 -9.05 -5.87 -13.63
N TYR A 946 -8.70 -5.49 -14.86
CA TYR A 946 -9.65 -5.40 -15.97
C TYR A 946 -10.29 -6.76 -16.30
N LEU A 947 -9.51 -7.84 -16.39
CA LEU A 947 -10.02 -9.20 -16.65
C LEU A 947 -10.91 -9.70 -15.50
N ILE A 948 -10.58 -9.36 -14.26
CA ILE A 948 -11.42 -9.64 -13.09
C ILE A 948 -12.75 -8.91 -13.20
N TYR A 949 -12.73 -7.63 -13.56
CA TYR A 949 -13.94 -6.83 -13.68
C TYR A 949 -14.83 -7.28 -14.84
N LYS A 950 -14.27 -7.39 -16.04
CA LYS A 950 -15.00 -7.63 -17.28
C LYS A 950 -15.42 -9.08 -17.44
N ASP A 951 -14.48 -10.00 -17.24
CA ASP A 951 -14.65 -11.41 -17.59
C ASP A 951 -14.82 -12.31 -16.36
N ARG A 952 -14.70 -11.74 -15.14
CA ARG A 952 -14.66 -12.51 -13.87
C ARG A 952 -13.58 -13.60 -13.93
N ASP A 953 -12.45 -13.27 -14.54
CA ASP A 953 -11.40 -14.23 -14.86
C ASP A 953 -10.73 -14.78 -13.59
N LYS A 954 -10.97 -16.07 -13.33
CA LYS A 954 -10.48 -16.76 -12.12
C LYS A 954 -8.95 -16.87 -12.06
N LYS A 955 -8.28 -16.94 -13.23
CA LYS A 955 -6.82 -16.98 -13.30
C LYS A 955 -6.25 -15.61 -12.91
N ALA A 956 -6.87 -14.53 -13.37
CA ALA A 956 -6.51 -13.18 -12.96
C ALA A 956 -6.74 -12.96 -11.44
N ILE A 957 -7.87 -13.42 -10.88
CA ILE A 957 -8.12 -13.36 -9.42
C ILE A 957 -6.99 -14.05 -8.65
N PHE A 958 -6.60 -15.27 -9.05
CA PHE A 958 -5.54 -16.02 -8.39
C PHE A 958 -4.21 -15.26 -8.39
N LEU A 959 -3.80 -14.73 -9.54
CA LEU A 959 -2.53 -13.99 -9.67
C LEU A 959 -2.55 -12.67 -8.89
N THR A 960 -3.66 -11.93 -8.93
CA THR A 960 -3.83 -10.69 -8.17
C THR A 960 -3.77 -10.93 -6.67
N LEU A 961 -4.39 -12.00 -6.15
CA LEU A 961 -4.32 -12.35 -4.72
C LEU A 961 -2.92 -12.80 -4.31
N GLY A 962 -2.19 -13.50 -5.18
CA GLY A 962 -0.79 -13.86 -4.94
C GLY A 962 0.15 -12.67 -4.91
N TYR A 963 0.02 -11.76 -5.88
CA TYR A 963 0.82 -10.55 -5.93
C TYR A 963 0.52 -9.61 -4.75
N LEU A 964 -0.76 -9.34 -4.47
CA LEU A 964 -1.15 -8.43 -3.40
C LEU A 964 -0.83 -8.96 -2.01
N SER A 965 -0.82 -10.28 -1.78
CA SER A 965 -0.41 -10.83 -0.48
C SER A 965 1.06 -10.53 -0.16
N GLN A 966 1.91 -10.39 -1.18
CA GLN A 966 3.32 -10.03 -1.01
C GLN A 966 3.53 -8.53 -0.93
N TYR A 967 2.74 -7.76 -1.69
CA TYR A 967 2.98 -6.33 -1.85
C TYR A 967 2.18 -5.46 -0.86
N ALA A 968 0.89 -5.77 -0.64
CA ALA A 968 0.00 -4.94 0.18
C ALA A 968 0.40 -4.77 1.66
N PRO A 969 1.01 -5.77 2.34
CA PRO A 969 1.44 -5.60 3.73
C PRO A 969 2.48 -4.51 3.94
N TRP A 970 3.32 -4.23 2.94
CA TRP A 970 4.31 -3.16 3.03
C TRP A 970 3.71 -1.75 3.12
N LEU A 971 2.42 -1.61 2.84
CA LEU A 971 1.73 -0.32 2.88
C LEU A 971 1.45 0.14 4.32
N ILE A 972 1.47 -0.78 5.29
CA ILE A 972 1.28 -0.50 6.73
C ILE A 972 2.60 -0.50 7.52
N VAL A 973 3.71 -0.90 6.90
CA VAL A 973 5.03 -0.93 7.54
C VAL A 973 5.66 0.46 7.50
N THR A 974 5.94 1.04 8.67
CA THR A 974 6.44 2.41 8.83
C THR A 974 7.96 2.51 8.96
N ARG A 975 8.61 1.44 9.43
CA ARG A 975 10.08 1.36 9.60
C ARG A 975 10.83 1.48 8.27
N THR A 976 12.15 1.56 8.37
CA THR A 976 13.05 1.56 7.22
C THR A 976 12.99 0.23 6.46
N VAL A 977 12.77 0.34 5.15
CA VAL A 977 12.59 -0.78 4.22
C VAL A 977 13.29 -0.49 2.88
N PHE A 978 13.46 -1.54 2.09
CA PHE A 978 14.33 -1.57 0.92
C PHE A 978 13.68 -2.29 -0.26
N ILE A 979 14.15 -2.03 -1.47
CA ILE A 979 13.56 -2.55 -2.72
C ILE A 979 13.58 -4.09 -2.83
N TYR A 980 14.56 -4.77 -2.21
CA TYR A 980 14.63 -6.23 -2.24
C TYR A 980 13.45 -6.92 -1.54
N HIS A 981 12.72 -6.21 -0.66
CA HIS A 981 11.47 -6.72 -0.07
C HIS A 981 10.38 -7.00 -1.11
N TYR A 982 10.52 -6.44 -2.31
CA TYR A 982 9.63 -6.72 -3.44
C TYR A 982 9.98 -8.04 -4.15
N PHE A 983 11.12 -8.67 -3.88
CA PHE A 983 11.57 -9.89 -4.55
C PHE A 983 10.54 -11.03 -4.55
N PRO A 984 9.83 -11.36 -3.44
CA PRO A 984 8.77 -12.37 -3.45
C PRO A 984 7.59 -12.06 -4.40
N SER A 985 7.44 -10.80 -4.81
CA SER A 985 6.40 -10.37 -5.77
C SER A 985 6.80 -10.67 -7.23
N VAL A 986 8.09 -10.77 -7.53
CA VAL A 986 8.64 -10.92 -8.89
C VAL A 986 8.11 -12.15 -9.64
N PRO A 987 8.01 -13.36 -9.03
CA PRO A 987 7.41 -14.51 -9.69
C PRO A 987 5.97 -14.25 -10.18
N PHE A 988 5.17 -13.53 -9.38
CA PHE A 988 3.80 -13.18 -9.76
C PHE A 988 3.75 -12.14 -10.87
N VAL A 989 4.66 -11.16 -10.86
CA VAL A 989 4.81 -10.18 -11.94
C VAL A 989 5.10 -10.89 -13.27
N ALA A 990 6.06 -11.82 -13.28
CA ALA A 990 6.39 -12.59 -14.48
C ALA A 990 5.21 -13.39 -15.02
N VAL A 991 4.45 -14.08 -14.15
CA VAL A 991 3.28 -14.87 -14.58
C VAL A 991 2.10 -13.98 -15.01
N MET A 992 1.89 -12.81 -14.39
CA MET A 992 0.89 -11.82 -14.85
C MET A 992 1.24 -11.27 -16.25
N LEU A 993 2.51 -10.99 -16.50
CA LEU A 993 2.99 -10.56 -17.80
C LEU A 993 2.81 -11.67 -18.85
N GLY A 994 3.19 -12.91 -18.50
CA GLY A 994 2.93 -14.10 -19.32
C GLY A 994 1.44 -14.30 -19.63
N TYR A 995 0.55 -14.12 -18.65
CA TYR A 995 -0.89 -14.22 -18.88
C TYR A 995 -1.45 -13.10 -19.77
N SER A 996 -0.89 -11.91 -19.65
CA SER A 996 -1.22 -10.78 -20.52
C SER A 996 -0.85 -11.08 -21.97
N PHE A 997 0.39 -11.53 -22.21
CA PHE A 997 0.85 -11.96 -23.53
C PHE A 997 0.03 -13.12 -24.09
N TYR A 998 -0.29 -14.11 -23.26
CA TYR A 998 -1.16 -15.22 -23.64
C TYR A 998 -2.51 -14.74 -24.18
N LYS A 999 -3.19 -13.84 -23.46
CA LYS A 999 -4.49 -13.29 -23.89
C LYS A 999 -4.39 -12.43 -25.15
N ILE A 1000 -3.32 -11.64 -25.28
CA ILE A 1000 -3.08 -10.82 -26.48
C ILE A 1000 -2.90 -11.70 -27.71
N VAL A 1001 -2.09 -12.75 -27.60
CA VAL A 1001 -1.83 -13.70 -28.71
C VAL A 1001 -3.07 -14.53 -29.04
N GLN A 1002 -3.87 -14.92 -28.04
CA GLN A 1002 -5.16 -15.58 -28.31
C GLN A 1002 -6.11 -14.71 -29.14
N LYS A 1003 -6.09 -13.38 -28.95
CA LYS A 1003 -6.91 -12.46 -29.73
C LYS A 1003 -6.31 -12.19 -31.12
N ASN A 1004 -4.99 -12.12 -31.23
CA ASN A 1004 -4.29 -11.94 -32.50
C ASN A 1004 -3.00 -12.80 -32.53
N PRO A 1005 -3.04 -13.99 -33.17
CA PRO A 1005 -1.90 -14.90 -33.22
C PRO A 1005 -0.62 -14.32 -33.82
N GLN A 1006 -0.72 -13.31 -34.70
CA GLN A 1006 0.45 -12.67 -35.32
C GLN A 1006 1.32 -11.93 -34.28
N ARG A 1007 0.73 -11.50 -33.16
CA ARG A 1007 1.45 -10.82 -32.06
C ARG A 1007 2.43 -11.75 -31.33
N LYS A 1008 2.39 -13.06 -31.56
CA LYS A 1008 3.32 -14.02 -30.96
C LYS A 1008 4.79 -13.69 -31.28
N LYS A 1009 5.07 -13.23 -32.51
CA LYS A 1009 6.42 -12.78 -32.90
C LYS A 1009 6.87 -11.58 -32.05
N CYS A 1010 6.00 -10.60 -31.83
CA CYS A 1010 6.29 -9.44 -30.98
C CYS A 1010 6.62 -9.86 -29.54
N VAL A 1011 5.95 -10.88 -29.00
CA VAL A 1011 6.25 -11.40 -27.65
C VAL A 1011 7.64 -12.00 -27.58
N PHE A 1012 8.06 -12.79 -28.58
CA PHE A 1012 9.43 -13.32 -28.62
C PHE A 1012 10.48 -12.23 -28.76
N VAL A 1013 10.24 -11.22 -29.60
CA VAL A 1013 11.14 -10.06 -29.72
C VAL A 1013 11.24 -9.32 -28.40
N TYR A 1014 10.11 -9.15 -27.69
CA TYR A 1014 10.09 -8.54 -26.37
C TYR A 1014 10.91 -9.33 -25.34
N THR A 1015 10.74 -10.65 -25.30
CA THR A 1015 11.53 -11.52 -24.42
C THR A 1015 13.01 -11.46 -24.77
N ALA A 1016 13.38 -11.46 -26.06
CA ALA A 1016 14.77 -11.30 -26.48
C ALA A 1016 15.34 -9.95 -26.03
N ALA A 1017 14.58 -8.85 -26.14
CA ALA A 1017 14.99 -7.54 -25.64
C ALA A 1017 15.23 -7.53 -24.13
N ALA A 1018 14.39 -8.22 -23.35
CA ALA A 1018 14.60 -8.36 -21.90
C ALA A 1018 15.89 -9.11 -21.56
N ILE A 1019 16.26 -10.12 -22.35
CA ILE A 1019 17.52 -10.88 -22.19
C ILE A 1019 18.73 -10.03 -22.61
N VAL A 1020 18.63 -9.29 -23.71
CA VAL A 1020 19.69 -8.36 -24.14
C VAL A 1020 19.92 -7.29 -23.07
N LEU A 1021 18.83 -6.76 -22.49
CA LEU A 1021 18.93 -5.78 -21.42
C LEU A 1021 19.61 -6.37 -20.17
N PHE A 1022 19.30 -7.62 -19.82
CA PHE A 1022 20.04 -8.34 -18.77
C PHE A 1022 21.54 -8.44 -19.10
N ALA A 1023 21.91 -8.80 -20.32
CA ALA A 1023 23.31 -8.89 -20.72
C ALA A 1023 24.02 -7.51 -20.64
N MET A 1024 23.33 -6.42 -21.00
CA MET A 1024 23.86 -5.06 -20.86
C MET A 1024 24.10 -4.68 -19.39
N PHE A 1025 23.16 -5.00 -18.50
CA PHE A 1025 23.27 -4.67 -17.08
C PHE A 1025 24.10 -5.69 -16.29
N TYR A 1026 24.40 -6.87 -16.84
CA TYR A 1026 25.13 -7.95 -16.16
C TYR A 1026 26.34 -7.47 -15.35
N PRO A 1027 27.24 -6.60 -15.86
CA PRO A 1027 28.40 -6.16 -15.09
C PRO A 1027 28.04 -5.49 -13.74
N VAL A 1028 27.01 -4.65 -13.71
CA VAL A 1028 26.55 -3.94 -12.49
C VAL A 1028 25.62 -4.77 -11.61
N LEU A 1029 25.26 -5.97 -12.08
CA LEU A 1029 24.49 -6.96 -11.32
C LEU A 1029 25.41 -8.04 -10.73
N SER A 1030 26.55 -8.34 -11.37
CA SER A 1030 27.49 -9.39 -10.97
C SER A 1030 28.76 -8.88 -10.28
N GLY A 1031 28.99 -7.56 -10.27
CA GLY A 1031 30.23 -6.97 -9.76
C GLY A 1031 31.40 -7.08 -10.74
N TYR A 1032 31.15 -7.10 -12.05
CA TYR A 1032 32.23 -7.11 -13.04
C TYR A 1032 32.77 -5.68 -13.23
N PRO A 1033 34.11 -5.48 -13.28
CA PRO A 1033 34.69 -4.15 -13.47
C PRO A 1033 34.25 -3.47 -14.77
N ILE A 1034 33.82 -2.22 -14.69
CA ILE A 1034 33.41 -1.39 -15.83
C ILE A 1034 33.95 0.02 -15.71
N THR A 1035 33.95 0.75 -16.83
CA THR A 1035 34.29 2.17 -16.81
C THR A 1035 33.13 3.02 -16.29
N ILE A 1036 33.45 4.17 -15.69
CA ILE A 1036 32.44 5.16 -15.24
C ILE A 1036 31.53 5.58 -16.40
N SER A 1037 32.10 5.74 -17.61
CA SER A 1037 31.33 6.09 -18.81
C SER A 1037 30.23 5.06 -19.15
N TYR A 1038 30.54 3.77 -19.02
CA TYR A 1038 29.57 2.70 -19.25
C TYR A 1038 28.45 2.71 -18.20
N ALA A 1039 28.80 2.91 -16.92
CA ALA A 1039 27.82 3.02 -15.85
C ALA A 1039 26.86 4.20 -16.06
N ASN A 1040 27.36 5.34 -16.54
CA ASN A 1040 26.53 6.51 -16.83
C ASN A 1040 25.51 6.27 -17.96
N ILE A 1041 25.83 5.45 -18.96
CA ILE A 1041 24.87 5.05 -20.02
C ILE A 1041 23.72 4.21 -19.44
N LEU A 1042 24.02 3.36 -18.45
CA LEU A 1042 23.03 2.50 -17.80
C LEU A 1042 22.20 3.23 -16.73
N LYS A 1043 22.63 4.42 -16.29
CA LYS A 1043 21.97 5.22 -15.26
C LYS A 1043 20.77 5.98 -15.83
N TRP A 1044 19.58 5.36 -15.79
CA TRP A 1044 18.36 5.94 -16.36
C TRP A 1044 17.61 6.90 -15.43
N PHE A 1045 17.85 6.81 -14.12
CA PHE A 1045 17.39 7.78 -13.12
C PHE A 1045 18.58 8.31 -12.33
N ASP A 1046 18.51 9.57 -11.90
CA ASP A 1046 19.57 10.19 -11.08
C ASP A 1046 19.81 9.46 -9.76
N SER A 1047 18.76 8.86 -9.22
CA SER A 1047 18.75 8.03 -8.02
C SER A 1047 19.34 6.63 -8.19
N TRP A 1048 19.66 6.19 -9.42
CA TRP A 1048 20.29 4.89 -9.64
C TRP A 1048 21.78 4.96 -9.34
N VAL A 1049 22.19 4.20 -8.31
CA VAL A 1049 23.59 4.01 -7.97
C VAL A 1049 24.00 2.61 -8.43
N LEU A 1050 24.86 2.57 -9.45
CA LEU A 1050 25.33 1.33 -10.09
C LEU A 1050 26.79 1.02 -9.71
N VAL A 1051 27.65 2.04 -9.70
CA VAL A 1051 29.05 2.00 -9.26
C VAL A 1051 29.41 3.32 -8.58
N GLN A 1052 30.53 3.35 -7.86
CA GLN A 1052 31.09 4.59 -7.32
C GLN A 1052 31.60 5.48 -8.46
N THR A 1053 31.06 6.69 -8.57
CA THR A 1053 31.41 7.64 -9.65
C THR A 1053 32.17 8.87 -9.16
N TRP A 1054 32.36 8.97 -7.83
CA TRP A 1054 33.08 10.04 -7.14
C TRP A 1054 34.39 9.54 -6.58
#